data_AF-A0A212AJS5-F1
#
_entry.id   AF-A0A212AJS5-F1
#
_cell.length_a   1.000
_cell.length_b   1.000
_cell.length_c   1.000
_cell.angle_alpha   90.00
_cell.angle_beta   90.00
_cell.angle_gamma   90.00
#
_symmetry.space_group_name_H-M   'P 1'
#
loop_
_entity.id
_entity.type
_entity.pdbx_description
1 polymer ?
#
loop_
_entity_poly.entity_id
_entity_poly.type
_entity_poly.pdbx_seq_one_letter_code
_entity_poly.pdbx_strand_id
1 'polypeptide(L)'
;MKTSPTSPGPASSDATQAKLDQLVADIDTGGRSPAGLTARVLTVTAVCWSLFQLWYASPLPFMLGFGVLNDTEARAIHLGFAIFLAYLAYPALKSSPRNRIPPQDWLFALVGAFCASYLFWFYGALAQRPGQPTTLDLVSGIVGFVLLLEATRRALGLPMVIVALVFVGYSFGGQYMPEAIMHRGASLTKFVNHQWLTTEGVFGIALGVSTSFVFLFVLFGTLLEKAGAGNWMMNISIALLGHLRGGPAKVAVVSSALNGVVSGSSVSNVVSGGIFTIPLMKRTGLSGVKAGAIEASASINGQIMPPVMGAAAFLMVEYVGIPYSQIIRHAALPAIFSYLSLLYIVHLEAIKIGARPIPSAPMPARHRLLRFGLGISGFIAVLCLLSWGIGLIQTLAGPGAGWGLALAGGVLYIAAVAFSARYEDLSVDDPNAPILQLPLAWEVTRTGLDFLIPIVVLLWCLMVEMMSPGLSAFWATMTIIVIVATRKALLAVFRKQDVGAGIRTGLIDLWDGLALGARNMIGIAVATATAGIVVGTVTLTGLGLMMTEFVEFISGGNVIIMLLMVAVISLILGMGIPTTANYILVSSLMAPVVVSLASQAGLSIPLIAVHLFVFYFGIMADITPPVGLAGFAAAAISREDPIKTSFQGALYSLRTAILPFVFIFNPAMLLLDVHSWAETLWLCAMSLAAILLFAAATMNWFVTKSRLWESAVLLLICFTLFRPDWWLNRFSSPYEQRPAAEFMQLLDEAPEGTRFQFRVEGMDLMGDEVAKTVNLRVGPGPAAERLRDNGLMLTPLGDRLTVGPVTFGSYAARMGIEPGFEVTAVLQRADQPSHLWPTGLALLATAGIAALQWRRREREGAAPLPA
;
A
#
# COMPACT_ATOMS: atom_id res chain seq x y z
N MET A 1 6.67 54.83 -3.80
CA MET A 1 7.87 53.99 -3.98
C MET A 1 7.50 52.59 -3.49
N LYS A 2 7.26 51.65 -4.41
CA LYS A 2 6.82 50.27 -4.09
C LYS A 2 8.03 49.47 -3.64
N THR A 3 8.03 49.01 -2.39
CA THR A 3 9.03 48.08 -1.84
C THR A 3 8.83 46.70 -2.46
N SER A 4 9.84 46.22 -3.17
CA SER A 4 9.94 44.84 -3.65
C SER A 4 10.02 43.88 -2.45
N PRO A 5 9.44 42.66 -2.54
CA PRO A 5 9.69 41.63 -1.55
C PRO A 5 11.09 41.05 -1.83
N THR A 6 12.02 41.29 -0.91
CA THR A 6 13.35 40.67 -0.92
C THR A 6 13.20 39.15 -0.84
N SER A 7 13.74 38.44 -1.82
CA SER A 7 13.95 36.99 -1.76
C SER A 7 14.82 36.65 -0.54
N PRO A 8 14.49 35.60 0.23
CA PRO A 8 15.30 35.24 1.38
C PRO A 8 16.63 34.64 0.91
N GLY A 9 17.73 35.06 1.53
CA GLY A 9 19.10 34.65 1.17
C GLY A 9 19.42 33.17 1.50
N PRO A 10 20.59 32.67 1.05
CA PRO A 10 20.99 31.26 1.10
C PRO A 10 21.06 30.66 2.52
N ALA A 11 21.31 31.45 3.56
CA ALA A 11 21.34 30.96 4.94
C ALA A 11 19.96 30.47 5.47
N SER A 12 18.86 30.87 4.83
CA SER A 12 17.50 30.50 5.26
C SER A 12 16.99 29.19 4.64
N SER A 13 17.53 28.78 3.49
CA SER A 13 17.19 27.50 2.83
C SER A 13 17.78 26.33 3.59
N ASP A 14 19.05 26.44 4.00
CA ASP A 14 19.76 25.35 4.67
C ASP A 14 19.16 25.01 6.04
N ALA A 15 18.71 26.03 6.79
CA ALA A 15 18.00 25.83 8.05
C ALA A 15 16.61 25.18 7.87
N THR A 16 15.95 25.44 6.73
CA THR A 16 14.66 24.82 6.40
C THR A 16 14.87 23.36 6.00
N GLN A 17 15.88 23.09 5.16
CA GLN A 17 16.29 21.76 4.73
C GLN A 17 16.65 20.88 5.94
N ALA A 18 17.51 21.37 6.83
CA ALA A 18 17.90 20.65 8.04
C ALA A 18 16.69 20.30 8.94
N LYS A 19 15.68 21.18 9.00
CA LYS A 19 14.45 20.92 9.77
C LYS A 19 13.56 19.86 9.11
N LEU A 20 13.51 19.82 7.78
CA LEU A 20 12.76 18.82 7.02
C LEU A 20 13.43 17.45 7.09
N ASP A 21 14.75 17.40 6.89
CA ASP A 21 15.55 16.20 7.06
C ASP A 21 15.42 15.66 8.48
N GLN A 22 15.37 16.55 9.48
CA GLN A 22 15.11 16.17 10.87
C GLN A 22 13.69 15.60 11.07
N LEU A 23 12.68 16.11 10.37
CA LEU A 23 11.31 15.59 10.46
C LEU A 23 11.22 14.17 9.89
N VAL A 24 11.88 13.90 8.77
CA VAL A 24 12.02 12.54 8.22
C VAL A 24 12.78 11.66 9.19
N ALA A 25 13.93 12.15 9.69
CA ALA A 25 14.74 11.38 10.60
C ALA A 25 13.98 11.01 11.88
N ASP A 26 13.13 11.90 12.41
CA ASP A 26 12.30 11.65 13.59
C ASP A 26 11.23 10.57 13.35
N ILE A 27 10.69 10.47 12.14
CA ILE A 27 9.64 9.52 11.77
C ILE A 27 10.24 8.17 11.36
N ASP A 28 11.25 8.18 10.48
CA ASP A 28 11.76 6.96 9.85
C ASP A 28 12.91 6.34 10.65
N THR A 29 13.81 7.14 11.26
CA THR A 29 15.08 6.64 11.82
C THR A 29 15.31 6.95 13.31
N GLY A 30 14.35 7.60 13.96
CA GLY A 30 14.34 8.04 15.37
C GLY A 30 15.03 9.36 15.70
N GLY A 31 15.74 9.99 14.78
CA GLY A 31 16.23 11.36 14.97
C GLY A 31 17.40 11.56 15.94
N ARG A 32 17.95 10.49 16.54
CA ARG A 32 19.25 10.53 17.24
C ARG A 32 20.42 10.37 16.28
N SER A 33 21.48 11.11 16.58
CA SER A 33 22.76 11.13 15.86
C SER A 33 23.93 11.15 16.86
N PRO A 34 24.11 10.09 17.66
CA PRO A 34 25.23 10.02 18.59
C PRO A 34 26.56 9.95 17.84
N ALA A 35 27.65 10.36 18.51
CA ALA A 35 29.01 10.29 17.97
C ALA A 35 29.85 9.19 18.66
N GLY A 36 31.02 8.87 18.09
CA GLY A 36 32.00 7.96 18.71
C GLY A 36 31.52 6.52 18.86
N LEU A 37 31.85 5.88 20.00
CA LEU A 37 31.52 4.48 20.26
C LEU A 37 30.00 4.21 20.26
N THR A 38 29.21 5.14 20.79
CA THR A 38 27.73 4.98 20.82
C THR A 38 27.12 4.98 19.41
N ALA A 39 27.69 5.76 18.48
CA ALA A 39 27.30 5.72 17.08
C ALA A 39 27.60 4.34 16.47
N ARG A 40 28.79 3.81 16.76
CA ARG A 40 29.21 2.49 16.28
C ARG A 40 28.30 1.39 16.79
N VAL A 41 27.90 1.40 18.06
CA VAL A 41 26.97 0.38 18.58
C VAL A 41 25.62 0.46 17.86
N LEU A 42 25.03 1.66 17.72
CA LEU A 42 23.77 1.83 16.99
C LEU A 42 23.87 1.29 15.55
N THR A 43 24.90 1.70 14.81
CA THR A 43 25.10 1.31 13.41
C THR A 43 25.41 -0.18 13.26
N VAL A 44 26.31 -0.73 14.09
CA VAL A 44 26.68 -2.16 14.05
C VAL A 44 25.48 -3.03 14.40
N THR A 45 24.72 -2.70 15.44
CA THR A 45 23.51 -3.46 15.79
C THR A 45 22.47 -3.41 14.68
N ALA A 46 22.29 -2.25 14.03
CA ALA A 46 21.41 -2.12 12.86
C ALA A 46 21.87 -3.00 11.69
N VAL A 47 23.17 -2.99 11.37
CA VAL A 47 23.74 -3.88 10.34
C VAL A 47 23.58 -5.35 10.72
N CYS A 48 23.83 -5.73 11.97
CA CYS A 48 23.60 -7.09 12.45
C CYS A 48 22.15 -7.54 12.28
N TRP A 49 21.18 -6.66 12.52
CA TRP A 49 19.77 -6.97 12.28
C TRP A 49 19.46 -7.17 10.80
N SER A 50 20.00 -6.31 9.92
CA SER A 50 19.89 -6.50 8.46
C SER A 50 20.50 -7.83 8.01
N LEU A 51 21.69 -8.17 8.50
CA LEU A 51 22.34 -9.44 8.17
C LEU A 51 21.58 -10.65 8.71
N PHE A 52 21.01 -10.56 9.92
CA PHE A 52 20.13 -11.59 10.48
C PHE A 52 18.91 -11.84 9.58
N GLN A 53 18.26 -10.78 9.11
CA GLN A 53 17.08 -10.89 8.24
C GLN A 53 17.42 -11.46 6.87
N LEU A 54 18.58 -11.08 6.32
CA LEU A 54 19.12 -11.69 5.11
C LEU A 54 19.42 -13.18 5.30
N TRP A 55 19.99 -13.56 6.46
CA TRP A 55 20.27 -14.96 6.80
C TRP A 55 18.98 -15.77 6.89
N TYR A 56 17.99 -15.31 7.67
CA TYR A 56 16.71 -15.98 7.87
C TYR A 56 15.93 -16.16 6.55
N ALA A 57 15.97 -15.16 5.66
CA ALA A 57 15.30 -15.24 4.37
C ALA A 57 16.07 -16.06 3.30
N SER A 58 17.36 -16.29 3.51
CA SER A 58 18.20 -17.01 2.56
C SER A 58 17.99 -18.53 2.66
N PRO A 59 18.27 -19.29 1.58
CA PRO A 59 18.31 -20.75 1.65
C PRO A 59 19.54 -21.29 2.40
N LEU A 60 20.52 -20.44 2.76
CA LEU A 60 21.79 -20.84 3.35
C LEU A 60 21.68 -21.62 4.67
N PRO A 61 20.78 -21.29 5.62
CA PRO A 61 20.67 -22.03 6.87
C PRO A 61 20.34 -23.51 6.62
N PHE A 62 19.47 -23.77 5.65
CA PHE A 62 19.09 -25.13 5.25
C PHE A 62 20.20 -25.84 4.47
N MET A 63 20.90 -25.12 3.59
CA MET A 63 22.02 -25.69 2.82
C MET A 63 23.23 -26.05 3.70
N LEU A 64 23.50 -25.24 4.72
CA LEU A 64 24.63 -25.42 5.63
C LEU A 64 24.26 -26.26 6.87
N GLY A 65 22.98 -26.56 7.09
CA GLY A 65 22.49 -27.30 8.25
C GLY A 65 22.73 -26.59 9.59
N PHE A 66 22.91 -25.27 9.58
CA PHE A 66 23.28 -24.47 10.74
C PHE A 66 22.39 -23.23 10.86
N GLY A 67 21.99 -22.89 12.08
CA GLY A 67 21.22 -21.67 12.35
C GLY A 67 19.83 -21.65 11.69
N VAL A 68 19.20 -22.82 11.55
CA VAL A 68 17.80 -22.96 11.11
C VAL A 68 16.90 -22.55 12.28
N LEU A 69 16.10 -21.50 12.08
CA LEU A 69 15.20 -20.95 13.08
C LEU A 69 13.76 -21.14 12.63
N ASN A 70 12.87 -21.44 13.58
CA ASN A 70 11.44 -21.41 13.31
C ASN A 70 10.89 -19.98 13.32
N ASP A 71 9.66 -19.78 12.83
CA ASP A 71 9.05 -18.46 12.72
C ASP A 71 8.87 -17.75 14.07
N THR A 72 8.60 -18.50 15.15
CA THR A 72 8.42 -17.92 16.49
C THR A 72 9.75 -17.40 17.04
N GLU A 73 10.82 -18.18 16.89
CA GLU A 73 12.18 -17.80 17.24
C GLU A 73 12.63 -16.57 16.45
N ALA A 74 12.41 -16.57 15.13
CA ALA A 74 12.75 -15.44 14.27
C ALA A 74 12.01 -14.15 14.67
N ARG A 75 10.69 -14.24 14.95
CA ARG A 75 9.88 -13.10 15.45
C ARG A 75 10.42 -12.55 16.77
N ALA A 76 10.81 -13.42 17.70
CA ALA A 76 11.37 -13.03 18.99
C ALA A 76 12.70 -12.27 18.85
N ILE A 77 13.59 -12.77 17.99
CA ILE A 77 14.87 -12.10 17.69
C ILE A 77 14.63 -10.76 16.98
N HIS A 78 13.72 -10.74 15.98
CA HIS A 78 13.36 -9.54 15.25
C HIS A 78 12.84 -8.43 16.16
N LEU A 79 11.90 -8.74 17.07
CA LEU A 79 11.39 -7.77 18.04
C LEU A 79 12.46 -7.36 19.06
N GLY A 80 13.35 -8.29 19.45
CA GLY A 80 14.49 -7.99 20.32
C GLY A 80 15.39 -6.89 19.74
N PHE A 81 15.78 -7.01 18.47
CA PHE A 81 16.52 -5.95 17.76
C PHE A 81 15.71 -4.66 17.65
N ALA A 82 14.43 -4.74 17.31
CA ALA A 82 13.56 -3.58 17.16
C ALA A 82 13.44 -2.78 18.47
N ILE A 83 13.15 -3.42 19.60
CA ILE A 83 13.04 -2.75 20.91
C ILE A 83 14.39 -2.17 21.31
N PHE A 84 15.48 -2.93 21.19
CA PHE A 84 16.81 -2.43 21.53
C PHE A 84 17.13 -1.14 20.75
N LEU A 85 16.97 -1.18 19.43
CA LEU A 85 17.24 -0.04 18.57
C LEU A 85 16.24 1.10 18.77
N ALA A 86 14.98 0.83 19.13
CA ALA A 86 14.00 1.87 19.45
C ALA A 86 14.47 2.76 20.60
N TYR A 87 14.95 2.16 21.69
CA TYR A 87 15.47 2.92 22.83
C TYR A 87 16.78 3.65 22.55
N LEU A 88 17.61 3.13 21.64
CA LEU A 88 18.87 3.79 21.25
C LEU A 88 18.63 4.92 20.24
N ALA A 89 17.74 4.72 19.26
CA ALA A 89 17.53 5.63 18.14
C ALA A 89 16.48 6.72 18.40
N TYR A 90 15.44 6.44 19.19
CA TYR A 90 14.34 7.37 19.45
C TYR A 90 14.45 8.04 20.83
N PRO A 91 14.54 9.38 20.91
CA PRO A 91 14.56 10.10 22.17
C PRO A 91 13.28 9.90 22.98
N ALA A 92 13.41 9.82 24.31
CA ALA A 92 12.25 9.71 25.19
C ALA A 92 11.29 10.91 25.06
N LEU A 93 11.84 12.13 25.05
CA LEU A 93 11.09 13.38 24.94
C LEU A 93 11.68 14.25 23.83
N LYS A 94 10.90 15.20 23.31
CA LYS A 94 11.39 16.18 22.31
C LYS A 94 12.60 16.99 22.81
N SER A 95 12.72 17.17 24.13
CA SER A 95 13.82 17.84 24.82
C SER A 95 15.00 16.92 25.18
N SER A 96 14.87 15.61 24.97
CA SER A 96 15.93 14.66 25.29
C SER A 96 17.15 14.85 24.38
N PRO A 97 18.37 14.49 24.84
CA PRO A 97 19.58 14.63 24.05
C PRO A 97 19.48 13.80 22.76
N ARG A 98 19.91 14.40 21.65
CA ARG A 98 19.99 13.74 20.33
C ARG A 98 21.41 13.29 19.97
N ASN A 99 22.41 13.94 20.56
CA ASN A 99 23.85 13.70 20.33
C ASN A 99 24.45 12.60 21.23
N ARG A 100 23.69 12.05 22.18
CA ARG A 100 24.12 10.96 23.06
C ARG A 100 22.93 10.13 23.54
N ILE A 101 23.19 8.89 23.93
CA ILE A 101 22.19 7.96 24.47
C ILE A 101 22.27 7.98 26.00
N PRO A 102 21.21 8.39 26.71
CA PRO A 102 21.19 8.40 28.16
C PRO A 102 21.34 7.00 28.78
N PRO A 103 21.94 6.84 29.97
CA PRO A 103 22.12 5.53 30.62
C PRO A 103 20.81 4.76 30.87
N GLN A 104 19.72 5.47 31.19
CA GLN A 104 18.41 4.85 31.38
C GLN A 104 17.88 4.19 30.10
N ASP A 105 18.20 4.75 28.94
CA ASP A 105 17.78 4.17 27.66
C ASP A 105 18.58 2.90 27.34
N TRP A 106 19.83 2.80 27.80
CA TRP A 106 20.58 1.54 27.73
C TRP A 106 19.95 0.45 28.59
N LEU A 107 19.54 0.79 29.82
CA LEU A 107 18.87 -0.16 30.70
C LEU A 107 17.56 -0.66 30.07
N PHE A 108 16.71 0.26 29.60
CA PHE A 108 15.44 -0.12 28.97
C PHE A 108 15.64 -0.88 27.65
N ALA A 109 16.66 -0.52 26.86
CA ALA A 109 17.02 -1.27 25.66
C ALA A 109 17.38 -2.72 25.98
N LEU A 110 18.25 -2.95 26.97
CA LEU A 110 18.71 -4.29 27.33
C LEU A 110 17.59 -5.14 27.95
N VAL A 111 16.84 -4.57 28.90
CA VAL A 111 15.72 -5.27 29.55
C VAL A 111 14.60 -5.56 28.53
N GLY A 112 14.25 -4.58 27.70
CA GLY A 112 13.24 -4.74 26.67
C GLY A 112 13.62 -5.78 25.61
N ALA A 113 14.88 -5.77 25.16
CA ALA A 113 15.39 -6.78 24.24
C ALA A 113 15.39 -8.18 24.85
N PHE A 114 15.72 -8.32 26.14
CA PHE A 114 15.62 -9.58 26.87
C PHE A 114 14.17 -10.07 26.93
N CYS A 115 13.21 -9.21 27.32
CA CYS A 115 11.79 -9.58 27.39
C CYS A 115 11.22 -9.98 26.01
N ALA A 116 11.63 -9.31 24.94
CA ALA A 116 11.21 -9.65 23.58
C ALA A 116 11.84 -10.95 23.07
N SER A 117 13.11 -11.20 23.39
CA SER A 117 13.81 -12.44 23.05
C SER A 117 13.52 -13.59 24.01
N TYR A 118 12.70 -13.38 25.05
CA TYR A 118 12.37 -14.39 26.06
C TYR A 118 11.80 -15.67 25.44
N LEU A 119 10.92 -15.53 24.44
CA LEU A 119 10.36 -16.67 23.70
C LEU A 119 11.42 -17.49 22.98
N PHE A 120 12.50 -16.87 22.52
CA PHE A 120 13.62 -17.58 21.89
C PHE A 120 14.43 -18.35 22.93
N TRP A 121 14.84 -17.69 24.02
CA TRP A 121 15.68 -18.31 25.05
C TRP A 121 14.99 -19.46 25.80
N PHE A 122 13.67 -19.35 26.03
CA PHE A 122 12.90 -20.31 26.81
C PHE A 122 11.88 -21.10 25.97
N TYR A 123 12.04 -21.14 24.64
CA TYR A 123 11.12 -21.79 23.71
C TYR A 123 10.75 -23.22 24.13
N GLY A 124 11.76 -24.07 24.37
CA GLY A 124 11.56 -25.47 24.75
C GLY A 124 10.83 -25.66 26.08
N ALA A 125 11.07 -24.77 27.05
CA ALA A 125 10.39 -24.83 28.35
C ALA A 125 8.93 -24.39 28.25
N LEU A 126 8.66 -23.34 27.48
CA LEU A 126 7.30 -22.83 27.27
C LEU A 126 6.44 -23.80 26.47
N ALA A 127 7.01 -24.46 25.45
CA ALA A 127 6.32 -25.46 24.65
C ALA A 127 5.81 -26.66 25.48
N GLN A 128 6.44 -26.95 26.63
CA GLN A 128 6.03 -28.03 27.53
C GLN A 128 4.93 -27.63 28.52
N ARG A 129 4.62 -26.34 28.68
CA ARG A 129 3.64 -25.81 29.64
C ARG A 129 2.61 -24.84 29.03
N PRO A 130 1.92 -25.21 27.94
CA PRO A 130 0.98 -24.30 27.28
C PRO A 130 -0.15 -23.87 28.22
N GLY A 131 -0.35 -22.56 28.36
CA GLY A 131 -1.38 -21.99 29.22
C GLY A 131 -1.07 -22.03 30.73
N GLN A 132 0.11 -22.48 31.14
CA GLN A 132 0.56 -22.51 32.54
C GLN A 132 1.85 -21.68 32.74
N PRO A 133 1.78 -20.35 32.62
CA PRO A 133 2.95 -19.49 32.75
C PRO A 133 3.45 -19.44 34.20
N THR A 134 4.77 -19.51 34.36
CA THR A 134 5.45 -19.29 35.65
C THR A 134 5.50 -17.82 36.02
N THR A 135 5.86 -17.50 37.26
CA THR A 135 6.06 -16.12 37.71
C THR A 135 7.08 -15.36 36.84
N LEU A 136 8.15 -16.02 36.41
CA LEU A 136 9.15 -15.41 35.54
C LEU A 136 8.57 -15.07 34.15
N ASP A 137 7.77 -15.99 33.58
CA ASP A 137 7.10 -15.76 32.30
C ASP A 137 6.14 -14.56 32.38
N LEU A 138 5.39 -14.46 33.48
CA LEU A 138 4.46 -13.34 33.72
C LEU A 138 5.21 -12.01 33.93
N VAL A 139 6.27 -11.98 34.74
CA VAL A 139 7.06 -10.77 34.98
C VAL A 139 7.73 -10.30 33.69
N SER A 140 8.33 -11.23 32.93
CA SER A 140 8.93 -10.94 31.63
C SER A 140 7.89 -10.37 30.66
N GLY A 141 6.71 -10.98 30.61
CA GLY A 141 5.61 -10.51 29.76
C GLY A 141 5.09 -9.13 30.14
N ILE A 142 4.89 -8.84 31.43
CA ILE A 142 4.42 -7.53 31.90
C ILE A 142 5.46 -6.44 31.64
N VAL A 143 6.73 -6.68 31.99
CA VAL A 143 7.81 -5.71 31.76
C VAL A 143 8.01 -5.48 30.27
N GLY A 144 8.05 -6.55 29.47
CA GLY A 144 8.13 -6.48 28.01
C GLY A 144 6.98 -5.68 27.41
N PHE A 145 5.75 -5.92 27.88
CA PHE A 145 4.56 -5.21 27.42
C PHE A 145 4.63 -3.70 27.70
N VAL A 146 5.02 -3.31 28.92
CA VAL A 146 5.18 -1.88 29.28
C VAL A 146 6.29 -1.23 28.48
N LEU A 147 7.43 -1.90 28.32
CA LEU A 147 8.56 -1.39 27.54
C LEU A 147 8.25 -1.33 26.04
N LEU A 148 7.39 -2.22 25.53
CA LEU A 148 6.88 -2.13 24.17
C LEU A 148 6.03 -0.86 24.02
N LEU A 149 5.06 -0.61 24.90
CA LEU A 149 4.24 0.61 24.84
C LEU A 149 5.07 1.90 24.92
N GLU A 150 6.11 1.93 25.74
CA GLU A 150 7.02 3.07 25.80
C GLU A 150 7.87 3.19 24.52
N ALA A 151 8.32 2.08 23.92
CA ALA A 151 8.96 2.10 22.61
C ALA A 151 8.00 2.60 21.51
N THR A 152 6.74 2.16 21.54
CA THR A 152 5.64 2.64 20.67
C THR A 152 5.45 4.14 20.81
N ARG A 153 5.42 4.67 22.06
CA ARG A 153 5.30 6.10 22.31
C ARG A 153 6.44 6.90 21.66
N ARG A 154 7.67 6.38 21.75
CA ARG A 154 8.87 7.02 21.20
C ARG A 154 8.90 6.98 19.67
N ALA A 155 8.54 5.84 19.08
CA ALA A 155 8.64 5.61 17.64
C ALA A 155 7.44 6.11 16.84
N LEU A 156 6.23 5.99 17.40
CA LEU A 156 4.96 6.20 16.69
C LEU A 156 4.11 7.31 17.33
N GLY A 157 4.50 7.77 18.51
CA GLY A 157 3.78 8.81 19.25
C GLY A 157 2.65 8.27 20.13
N LEU A 158 1.95 9.21 20.76
CA LEU A 158 0.84 8.91 21.67
C LEU A 158 -0.39 8.28 21.02
N PRO A 159 -0.79 8.60 19.77
CA PRO A 159 -2.01 8.03 19.17
C PRO A 159 -2.03 6.49 19.23
N MET A 160 -0.94 5.84 18.80
CA MET A 160 -0.85 4.37 18.82
C MET A 160 -0.87 3.78 20.23
N VAL A 161 -0.26 4.46 21.21
CA VAL A 161 -0.28 4.02 22.62
C VAL A 161 -1.67 4.16 23.23
N ILE A 162 -2.37 5.26 22.93
CA ILE A 162 -3.74 5.49 23.40
C ILE A 162 -4.65 4.39 22.85
N VAL A 163 -4.54 4.08 21.55
CA VAL A 163 -5.29 2.96 20.96
C VAL A 163 -4.96 1.66 21.69
N ALA A 164 -3.69 1.30 21.85
CA ALA A 164 -3.32 0.08 22.57
C ALA A 164 -3.88 0.06 24.01
N LEU A 165 -3.78 1.16 24.75
CA LEU A 165 -4.29 1.28 26.11
C LEU A 165 -5.82 1.19 26.19
N VAL A 166 -6.55 1.71 25.18
CA VAL A 166 -8.01 1.55 25.09
C VAL A 166 -8.37 0.07 24.95
N PHE A 167 -7.67 -0.68 24.10
CA PHE A 167 -7.89 -2.12 23.92
C PHE A 167 -7.48 -2.94 25.16
N VAL A 168 -6.38 -2.56 25.82
CA VAL A 168 -6.00 -3.14 27.12
C VAL A 168 -7.08 -2.87 28.16
N GLY A 169 -7.55 -1.62 28.27
CA GLY A 169 -8.61 -1.23 29.17
C GLY A 169 -9.90 -2.01 28.91
N TYR A 170 -10.26 -2.17 27.64
CA TYR A 170 -11.40 -2.98 27.21
C TYR A 170 -11.24 -4.45 27.64
N SER A 171 -10.06 -5.04 27.47
CA SER A 171 -9.77 -6.42 27.88
C SER A 171 -10.12 -6.71 29.34
N PHE A 172 -9.91 -5.75 30.25
CA PHE A 172 -10.22 -5.89 31.68
C PHE A 172 -11.61 -5.34 32.05
N GLY A 173 -12.03 -4.26 31.40
CA GLY A 173 -13.23 -3.48 31.72
C GLY A 173 -14.51 -3.91 31.00
N GLY A 174 -14.49 -5.00 30.24
CA GLY A 174 -15.62 -5.48 29.43
C GLY A 174 -16.97 -5.57 30.14
N GLN A 175 -16.99 -5.85 31.45
CA GLN A 175 -18.22 -5.98 32.23
C GLN A 175 -18.96 -4.66 32.48
N TYR A 176 -18.28 -3.52 32.30
CA TYR A 176 -18.85 -2.18 32.48
C TYR A 176 -19.22 -1.51 31.16
N MET A 177 -19.03 -2.22 30.04
CA MET A 177 -19.30 -1.71 28.72
C MET A 177 -20.81 -1.78 28.40
N PRO A 178 -21.31 -0.97 27.47
CA PRO A 178 -22.69 -1.10 26.97
C PRO A 178 -22.96 -2.51 26.45
N GLU A 179 -24.22 -2.95 26.51
CA GLU A 179 -24.64 -4.31 26.13
C GLU A 179 -24.10 -4.73 24.75
N ALA A 180 -24.05 -3.81 23.79
CA ALA A 180 -23.55 -4.05 22.43
C ALA A 180 -22.07 -4.46 22.33
N ILE A 181 -21.24 -4.23 23.36
CA ILE A 181 -19.80 -4.57 23.37
C ILE A 181 -19.39 -5.17 24.73
N MET A 182 -20.31 -5.78 25.46
CA MET A 182 -20.06 -6.28 26.81
C MET A 182 -19.41 -7.67 26.80
N HIS A 183 -18.42 -7.90 27.69
CA HIS A 183 -17.83 -9.22 27.90
C HIS A 183 -17.32 -9.43 29.34
N ARG A 184 -17.02 -10.68 29.72
CA ARG A 184 -16.67 -11.07 31.11
C ARG A 184 -15.40 -10.44 31.69
N GLY A 185 -14.57 -9.79 30.86
CA GLY A 185 -13.22 -9.35 31.23
C GLY A 185 -12.19 -10.51 31.31
N ALA A 186 -10.92 -10.21 31.08
CA ALA A 186 -9.80 -11.15 31.15
C ALA A 186 -9.02 -11.00 32.46
N SER A 187 -8.53 -12.10 33.04
CA SER A 187 -7.58 -12.04 34.15
C SER A 187 -6.19 -11.62 33.66
N LEU A 188 -5.35 -11.05 34.54
CA LEU A 188 -3.99 -10.64 34.18
C LEU A 188 -3.16 -11.79 33.61
N THR A 189 -3.23 -12.98 34.22
CA THR A 189 -2.54 -14.18 33.74
C THR A 189 -3.00 -14.57 32.34
N LYS A 190 -4.32 -14.59 32.09
CA LYS A 190 -4.87 -14.91 30.77
C LYS A 190 -4.45 -13.86 29.74
N PHE A 191 -4.51 -12.58 30.11
CA PHE A 191 -4.09 -11.47 29.27
C PHE A 191 -2.62 -11.57 28.88
N VAL A 192 -1.69 -11.71 29.84
CA VAL A 192 -0.25 -11.79 29.56
C VAL A 192 0.10 -13.05 28.76
N ASN A 193 -0.53 -14.18 29.09
CA ASN A 193 -0.34 -15.42 28.34
C ASN A 193 -0.75 -15.23 26.88
N HIS A 194 -1.98 -14.77 26.63
CA HIS A 194 -2.48 -14.53 25.28
C HIS A 194 -1.65 -13.48 24.52
N GLN A 195 -1.31 -12.38 25.20
CA GLN A 195 -0.78 -11.20 24.55
C GLN A 195 0.74 -11.22 24.31
N TRP A 196 1.50 -11.90 25.16
CA TRP A 196 2.97 -11.92 25.10
C TRP A 196 3.56 -13.31 24.94
N LEU A 197 2.93 -14.35 25.49
CA LEU A 197 3.50 -15.71 25.50
C LEU A 197 2.96 -16.62 24.38
N THR A 198 2.04 -16.12 23.56
CA THR A 198 1.53 -16.83 22.37
C THR A 198 1.67 -15.99 21.10
N THR A 199 1.33 -16.60 19.97
CA THR A 199 1.31 -15.98 18.64
C THR A 199 -0.02 -15.32 18.30
N GLU A 200 -0.95 -15.17 19.25
CA GLU A 200 -2.21 -14.43 19.01
C GLU A 200 -2.06 -12.93 19.26
N GLY A 201 -1.04 -12.54 20.02
CA GLY A 201 -0.80 -11.17 20.45
C GLY A 201 0.36 -10.48 19.74
N VAL A 202 1.30 -9.97 20.54
CA VAL A 202 2.47 -9.19 20.10
C VAL A 202 3.32 -9.95 19.06
N PHE A 203 3.48 -11.26 19.26
CA PHE A 203 4.25 -12.14 18.37
C PHE A 203 3.42 -12.77 17.24
N GLY A 204 2.24 -12.21 16.97
CA GLY A 204 1.32 -12.76 15.99
C GLY A 204 1.62 -12.41 14.54
N ILE A 205 0.57 -12.53 13.72
CA ILE A 205 0.64 -12.45 12.26
C ILE A 205 1.36 -11.16 11.80
N ALA A 206 1.05 -10.02 12.42
CA ALA A 206 1.62 -8.73 12.08
C ALA A 206 3.16 -8.71 12.18
N LEU A 207 3.70 -9.17 13.32
CA LEU A 207 5.14 -9.26 13.53
C LEU A 207 5.77 -10.36 12.66
N GLY A 208 5.04 -11.45 12.40
CA GLY A 208 5.44 -12.49 11.47
C GLY A 208 5.70 -11.94 10.07
N VAL A 209 4.74 -11.24 9.49
CA VAL A 209 4.89 -10.59 8.18
C VAL A 209 6.02 -9.56 8.18
N SER A 210 6.18 -8.80 9.29
CA SER A 210 7.33 -7.90 9.50
C SER A 210 8.68 -8.64 9.34
N THR A 211 8.77 -9.79 10.01
CA THR A 211 10.00 -10.59 10.12
C THR A 211 10.32 -11.31 8.82
N SER A 212 9.33 -11.95 8.20
CA SER A 212 9.54 -12.85 7.07
C SER A 212 9.80 -12.15 5.74
N PHE A 213 9.30 -10.92 5.52
CA PHE A 213 9.53 -10.25 4.23
C PHE A 213 9.45 -8.73 4.22
N VAL A 214 8.63 -8.06 5.05
CA VAL A 214 8.53 -6.58 5.05
C VAL A 214 9.90 -5.93 5.23
N PHE A 215 10.72 -6.46 6.15
CA PHE A 215 12.07 -5.96 6.38
C PHE A 215 12.91 -5.93 5.09
N LEU A 216 12.86 -7.00 4.29
CA LEU A 216 13.64 -7.12 3.05
C LEU A 216 13.21 -6.09 2.01
N PHE A 217 11.90 -5.80 1.91
CA PHE A 217 11.39 -4.78 1.01
C PHE A 217 11.82 -3.37 1.43
N VAL A 218 11.77 -3.05 2.73
CA VAL A 218 12.27 -1.77 3.25
C VAL A 218 13.78 -1.64 3.02
N LEU A 219 14.52 -2.73 3.25
CA LEU A 219 15.95 -2.78 2.99
C LEU A 219 16.27 -2.59 1.50
N PHE A 220 15.57 -3.31 0.62
CA PHE A 220 15.65 -3.18 -0.83
C PHE A 220 15.40 -1.74 -1.28
N GLY A 221 14.32 -1.11 -0.81
CA GLY A 221 13.98 0.27 -1.17
C GLY A 221 15.05 1.26 -0.71
N THR A 222 15.55 1.10 0.51
CA THR A 222 16.61 1.94 1.07
C THR A 222 17.92 1.80 0.30
N LEU A 223 18.31 0.59 -0.08
CA LEU A 223 19.51 0.33 -0.89
C LEU A 223 19.36 0.86 -2.31
N LEU A 224 18.16 0.77 -2.90
CA LEU A 224 17.86 1.31 -4.23
C LEU A 224 17.95 2.84 -4.24
N GLU A 225 17.46 3.50 -3.18
CA GLU A 225 17.63 4.94 -3.00
C GLU A 225 19.11 5.31 -2.81
N LYS A 226 19.85 4.57 -1.97
CA LYS A 226 21.31 4.75 -1.79
C LYS A 226 22.11 4.56 -3.08
N ALA A 227 21.65 3.70 -3.98
CA ALA A 227 22.27 3.52 -5.29
C ALA A 227 22.10 4.74 -6.22
N GLY A 228 21.14 5.63 -5.94
CA GLY A 228 20.85 6.84 -6.70
C GLY A 228 19.58 6.78 -7.57
N ALA A 229 18.75 5.74 -7.41
CA ALA A 229 17.57 5.55 -8.26
C ALA A 229 16.51 6.65 -8.10
N GLY A 230 16.37 7.23 -6.90
CA GLY A 230 15.37 8.29 -6.63
C GLY A 230 15.62 9.56 -7.48
N ASN A 231 16.86 10.06 -7.48
CA ASN A 231 17.24 11.22 -8.30
C ASN A 231 17.06 10.93 -9.81
N TRP A 232 17.37 9.70 -10.22
CA TRP A 232 17.19 9.26 -11.60
C TRP A 232 15.72 9.25 -12.02
N MET A 233 14.81 8.73 -11.18
CA MET A 233 13.36 8.73 -11.43
C MET A 233 12.76 10.14 -11.52
N MET A 234 13.23 11.07 -10.68
CA MET A 234 12.81 12.47 -10.72
C MET A 234 13.21 13.14 -12.04
N ASN A 235 14.47 13.01 -12.45
CA ASN A 235 14.97 13.59 -13.70
C ASN A 235 14.25 13.04 -14.94
N ILE A 236 13.93 11.74 -14.94
CA ILE A 236 13.13 11.13 -16.02
C ILE A 236 11.74 11.76 -16.06
N SER A 237 11.12 11.95 -14.89
CA SER A 237 9.79 12.57 -14.80
C SER A 237 9.80 13.99 -15.35
N ILE A 238 10.80 14.81 -14.99
CA ILE A 238 11.02 16.17 -15.51
C ILE A 238 11.13 16.13 -17.05
N ALA A 239 11.99 15.27 -17.57
CA ALA A 239 12.24 15.17 -19.01
C ALA A 239 10.99 14.76 -19.80
N LEU A 240 10.16 13.85 -19.26
CA LEU A 240 8.97 13.35 -19.93
C LEU A 240 7.79 14.33 -19.87
N LEU A 241 7.62 15.09 -18.80
CA LEU A 241 6.36 15.81 -18.53
C LEU A 241 6.50 17.32 -18.37
N GLY A 242 7.72 17.85 -18.19
CA GLY A 242 7.95 19.28 -17.94
C GLY A 242 7.43 20.20 -19.06
N HIS A 243 7.40 19.70 -20.30
CA HIS A 243 6.93 20.43 -21.48
C HIS A 243 5.40 20.55 -21.58
N LEU A 244 4.64 19.87 -20.70
CA LEU A 244 3.18 19.92 -20.70
C LEU A 244 2.68 21.17 -19.97
N ARG A 245 1.44 21.58 -20.25
CA ARG A 245 0.75 22.58 -19.43
C ARG A 245 0.55 22.04 -18.01
N GLY A 246 1.03 22.78 -17.02
CA GLY A 246 1.15 22.29 -15.63
C GLY A 246 2.28 21.27 -15.45
N GLY A 247 3.30 21.30 -16.31
CA GLY A 247 4.40 20.34 -16.38
C GLY A 247 5.00 20.01 -15.02
N PRO A 248 5.51 21.00 -14.25
CA PRO A 248 6.03 20.77 -12.90
C PRO A 248 5.14 19.99 -11.95
N ALA A 249 3.84 20.28 -11.93
CA ALA A 249 2.91 19.57 -11.07
C ALA A 249 2.63 18.15 -11.58
N LYS A 250 2.69 17.91 -12.90
CA LYS A 250 2.59 16.54 -13.46
C LYS A 250 3.85 15.73 -13.20
N VAL A 251 5.02 16.37 -13.26
CA VAL A 251 6.30 15.80 -12.85
C VAL A 251 6.24 15.36 -11.40
N ALA A 252 5.73 16.23 -10.51
CA ALA A 252 5.53 15.93 -9.10
C ALA A 252 4.71 14.65 -8.91
N VAL A 253 3.57 14.56 -9.61
CA VAL A 253 2.67 13.41 -9.53
C VAL A 253 3.34 12.11 -10.03
N VAL A 254 4.02 12.13 -11.17
CA VAL A 254 4.65 10.92 -11.74
C VAL A 254 5.93 10.53 -11.00
N SER A 255 6.74 11.49 -10.57
CA SER A 255 7.92 11.20 -9.74
C SER A 255 7.50 10.62 -8.39
N SER A 256 6.46 11.17 -7.76
CA SER A 256 5.88 10.60 -6.53
C SER A 256 5.36 9.19 -6.77
N ALA A 257 4.81 8.89 -7.94
CA ALA A 257 4.39 7.53 -8.31
C ALA A 257 5.58 6.57 -8.39
N LEU A 258 6.62 6.94 -9.12
CA LEU A 258 7.82 6.13 -9.30
C LEU A 258 8.58 5.94 -7.98
N ASN A 259 8.71 6.99 -7.17
CA ASN A 259 9.37 6.90 -5.87
C ASN A 259 8.50 6.16 -4.83
N GLY A 260 7.18 6.33 -4.90
CA GLY A 260 6.21 5.63 -4.05
C GLY A 260 6.23 4.11 -4.23
N VAL A 261 6.49 3.65 -5.46
CA VAL A 261 6.75 2.23 -5.76
C VAL A 261 7.94 1.67 -4.98
N VAL A 262 8.89 2.50 -4.54
CA VAL A 262 10.09 2.05 -3.83
C VAL A 262 9.95 2.23 -2.32
N SER A 263 9.56 3.43 -1.88
CA SER A 263 9.60 3.84 -0.47
C SER A 263 8.41 3.29 0.34
N GLY A 264 7.20 3.23 -0.24
CA GLY A 264 5.99 2.85 0.48
C GLY A 264 5.59 3.79 1.64
N SER A 265 6.30 4.90 1.85
CA SER A 265 6.02 5.94 2.86
C SER A 265 5.56 7.24 2.19
N SER A 266 4.41 7.77 2.63
CA SER A 266 3.88 9.04 2.12
C SER A 266 4.73 10.22 2.56
N VAL A 267 5.13 10.26 3.83
CA VAL A 267 5.90 11.37 4.41
C VAL A 267 7.31 11.42 3.83
N SER A 268 7.99 10.27 3.75
CA SER A 268 9.32 10.16 3.13
C SER A 268 9.27 10.65 1.68
N ASN A 269 8.26 10.21 0.92
CA ASN A 269 8.08 10.62 -0.47
C ASN A 269 7.81 12.14 -0.61
N VAL A 270 6.98 12.72 0.27
CA VAL A 270 6.76 14.19 0.32
C VAL A 270 8.06 14.94 0.62
N VAL A 271 8.92 14.44 1.51
CA VAL A 271 10.14 15.16 1.85
C VAL A 271 11.20 15.00 0.76
N SER A 272 11.44 13.78 0.29
CA SER A 272 12.44 13.52 -0.75
C SER A 272 12.08 14.19 -2.08
N GLY A 273 10.81 14.11 -2.51
CA GLY A 273 10.34 14.70 -3.76
C GLY A 273 9.90 16.17 -3.63
N GLY A 274 9.16 16.49 -2.57
CA GLY A 274 8.52 17.79 -2.37
C GLY A 274 9.47 18.96 -2.25
N ILE A 275 10.69 18.74 -1.76
CA ILE A 275 11.74 19.77 -1.71
C ILE A 275 12.03 20.34 -3.10
N PHE A 276 11.95 19.51 -4.14
CA PHE A 276 12.17 19.92 -5.52
C PHE A 276 10.86 20.35 -6.19
N THR A 277 9.79 19.58 -6.02
CA THR A 277 8.56 19.75 -6.80
C THR A 277 7.71 20.92 -6.30
N ILE A 278 7.62 21.16 -5.00
CA ILE A 278 6.79 22.23 -4.41
C ILE A 278 7.30 23.62 -4.83
N PRO A 279 8.60 23.95 -4.69
CA PRO A 279 9.12 25.22 -5.20
C PRO A 279 8.91 25.39 -6.71
N LEU A 280 9.12 24.32 -7.49
CA LEU A 280 8.92 24.34 -8.94
C LEU A 280 7.46 24.63 -9.32
N MET A 281 6.50 23.99 -8.65
CA MET A 281 5.06 24.26 -8.81
C MET A 281 4.70 25.71 -8.48
N LYS A 282 5.21 26.24 -7.36
CA LYS A 282 4.97 27.64 -6.94
C LYS A 282 5.48 28.65 -7.96
N ARG A 283 6.66 28.41 -8.54
CA ARG A 283 7.23 29.26 -9.61
C ARG A 283 6.38 29.32 -10.87
N THR A 284 5.60 28.27 -11.14
CA THR A 284 4.64 28.27 -12.27
C THR A 284 3.27 28.89 -11.97
N GLY A 285 3.09 29.47 -10.78
CA GLY A 285 1.89 30.23 -10.41
C GLY A 285 0.89 29.51 -9.49
N LEU A 286 1.17 28.26 -9.07
CA LEU A 286 0.36 27.58 -8.06
C LEU A 286 0.58 28.19 -6.67
N SER A 287 -0.48 28.28 -5.86
CA SER A 287 -0.31 28.67 -4.45
C SER A 287 0.44 27.60 -3.66
N GLY A 288 1.12 27.99 -2.57
CA GLY A 288 1.86 27.04 -1.75
C GLY A 288 0.96 25.93 -1.18
N VAL A 289 -0.27 26.28 -0.77
CA VAL A 289 -1.29 25.32 -0.30
C VAL A 289 -1.61 24.29 -1.37
N LYS A 290 -1.83 24.72 -2.62
CA LYS A 290 -2.16 23.79 -3.72
C LYS A 290 -0.95 22.94 -4.13
N ALA A 291 0.23 23.53 -4.18
CA ALA A 291 1.47 22.81 -4.48
C ALA A 291 1.73 21.71 -3.44
N GLY A 292 1.64 22.06 -2.15
CA GLY A 292 1.78 21.09 -1.06
C GLY A 292 0.68 20.02 -1.07
N ALA A 293 -0.57 20.40 -1.35
CA ALA A 293 -1.68 19.46 -1.46
C ALA A 293 -1.51 18.48 -2.63
N ILE A 294 -1.03 18.93 -3.79
CA ILE A 294 -0.74 18.06 -4.95
C ILE A 294 0.36 17.06 -4.60
N GLU A 295 1.46 17.53 -4.00
CA GLU A 295 2.56 16.66 -3.57
C GLU A 295 2.08 15.62 -2.56
N ALA A 296 1.45 16.05 -1.47
CA ALA A 296 0.93 15.13 -0.44
C ALA A 296 -0.06 14.10 -1.00
N SER A 297 -0.96 14.53 -1.90
CA SER A 297 -1.94 13.63 -2.53
C SER A 297 -1.27 12.63 -3.48
N ALA A 298 -0.21 13.05 -4.19
CA ALA A 298 0.57 12.16 -5.05
C ALA A 298 1.35 11.15 -4.21
N SER A 299 1.99 11.61 -3.12
CA SER A 299 2.82 10.76 -2.28
C SER A 299 2.02 9.67 -1.56
N ILE A 300 0.79 9.97 -1.12
CA ILE A 300 -0.10 8.95 -0.50
C ILE A 300 -0.55 7.91 -1.51
N ASN A 301 -0.88 8.32 -2.74
CA ASN A 301 -1.15 7.36 -3.80
C ASN A 301 0.07 6.44 -4.06
N GLY A 302 1.29 6.83 -3.68
CA GLY A 302 2.48 6.00 -3.77
C GLY A 302 2.33 4.69 -2.99
N GLN A 303 1.59 4.72 -1.89
CA GLN A 303 1.35 3.55 -1.03
C GLN A 303 0.43 2.50 -1.68
N ILE A 304 -0.40 2.87 -2.66
CA ILE A 304 -1.27 1.92 -3.39
C ILE A 304 -0.67 1.46 -4.72
N MET A 305 0.48 2.01 -5.15
CA MET A 305 1.06 1.69 -6.44
C MET A 305 1.83 0.36 -6.41
N PRO A 306 1.49 -0.63 -7.25
CA PRO A 306 2.30 -1.83 -7.42
C PRO A 306 3.67 -1.57 -8.04
N PRO A 307 4.68 -2.44 -7.81
CA PRO A 307 4.62 -3.74 -7.14
C PRO A 307 4.89 -3.77 -5.64
N VAL A 308 5.31 -2.68 -4.98
CA VAL A 308 5.64 -2.75 -3.54
C VAL A 308 4.43 -2.42 -2.67
N MET A 309 3.56 -1.49 -3.09
CA MET A 309 2.30 -1.14 -2.40
C MET A 309 2.40 -0.95 -0.87
N GLY A 310 3.58 -0.52 -0.40
CA GLY A 310 3.92 -0.47 1.02
C GLY A 310 3.82 -1.82 1.76
N ALA A 311 4.08 -1.82 3.06
CA ALA A 311 4.07 -3.06 3.84
C ALA A 311 2.66 -3.66 4.08
N ALA A 312 1.59 -2.97 3.67
CA ALA A 312 0.22 -3.42 3.86
C ALA A 312 -0.21 -4.50 2.85
N ALA A 313 0.23 -4.41 1.59
CA ALA A 313 -0.09 -5.42 0.58
C ALA A 313 0.48 -6.80 0.94
N PHE A 314 1.59 -6.81 1.69
CA PHE A 314 2.18 -8.01 2.27
C PHE A 314 1.30 -8.67 3.32
N LEU A 315 0.69 -7.88 4.19
CA LEU A 315 -0.28 -8.37 5.18
C LEU A 315 -1.58 -8.84 4.51
N MET A 316 -1.97 -8.28 3.36
CA MET A 316 -3.10 -8.77 2.57
C MET A 316 -2.90 -10.20 2.07
N VAL A 317 -1.68 -10.61 1.72
CA VAL A 317 -1.40 -12.01 1.31
C VAL A 317 -1.84 -12.97 2.40
N GLU A 318 -1.46 -12.64 3.64
CA GLU A 318 -1.71 -13.48 4.81
C GLU A 318 -3.19 -13.48 5.20
N TYR A 319 -3.83 -12.30 5.27
CA TYR A 319 -5.24 -12.22 5.66
C TYR A 319 -6.19 -12.75 4.59
N VAL A 320 -5.97 -12.39 3.32
CA VAL A 320 -6.83 -12.80 2.21
C VAL A 320 -6.54 -14.24 1.78
N GLY A 321 -5.30 -14.72 1.97
CA GLY A 321 -4.88 -16.07 1.58
C GLY A 321 -4.71 -16.24 0.07
N ILE A 322 -4.40 -15.16 -0.66
CA ILE A 322 -4.13 -15.20 -2.10
C ILE A 322 -2.69 -14.79 -2.42
N PRO A 323 -2.10 -15.33 -3.51
CA PRO A 323 -0.75 -14.95 -3.93
C PRO A 323 -0.62 -13.44 -4.15
N TYR A 324 0.56 -12.90 -3.83
CA TYR A 324 0.86 -11.46 -3.97
C TYR A 324 0.67 -10.93 -5.40
N SER A 325 0.97 -11.76 -6.41
CA SER A 325 0.73 -11.43 -7.82
C SER A 325 -0.75 -11.11 -8.12
N GLN A 326 -1.68 -11.78 -7.43
CA GLN A 326 -3.11 -11.48 -7.55
C GLN A 326 -3.45 -10.15 -6.88
N ILE A 327 -2.88 -9.85 -5.71
CA ILE A 327 -3.08 -8.56 -5.04
C ILE A 327 -2.59 -7.40 -5.91
N ILE A 328 -1.39 -7.53 -6.50
CA ILE A 328 -0.88 -6.56 -7.47
C ILE A 328 -1.87 -6.38 -8.63
N ARG A 329 -2.31 -7.48 -9.24
CA ARG A 329 -3.25 -7.45 -10.37
C ARG A 329 -4.54 -6.72 -10.01
N HIS A 330 -5.11 -7.02 -8.84
CA HIS A 330 -6.35 -6.42 -8.37
C HIS A 330 -6.22 -4.93 -8.03
N ALA A 331 -5.05 -4.50 -7.53
CA ALA A 331 -4.81 -3.11 -7.17
C ALA A 331 -4.33 -2.21 -8.33
N ALA A 332 -3.82 -2.79 -9.41
CA ALA A 332 -3.20 -2.06 -10.51
C ALA A 332 -4.14 -1.03 -11.17
N LEU A 333 -5.34 -1.44 -11.59
CA LEU A 333 -6.29 -0.53 -12.24
C LEU A 333 -6.74 0.61 -11.32
N PRO A 334 -7.21 0.35 -10.08
CA PRO A 334 -7.55 1.42 -9.13
C PRO A 334 -6.39 2.40 -8.88
N ALA A 335 -5.16 1.91 -8.72
CA ALA A 335 -3.99 2.76 -8.50
C ALA A 335 -3.71 3.66 -9.70
N ILE A 336 -3.73 3.10 -10.92
CA ILE A 336 -3.54 3.87 -12.16
C ILE A 336 -4.63 4.92 -12.34
N PHE A 337 -5.90 4.57 -12.14
CA PHE A 337 -7.01 5.52 -12.25
C PHE A 337 -6.95 6.63 -11.22
N SER A 338 -6.53 6.31 -10.01
CA SER A 338 -6.19 7.30 -9.00
C SER A 338 -5.16 8.29 -9.58
N TYR A 339 -3.97 7.85 -9.97
CA TYR A 339 -2.94 8.75 -10.51
C TYR A 339 -3.36 9.54 -11.75
N LEU A 340 -4.04 8.92 -12.72
CA LEU A 340 -4.54 9.60 -13.91
C LEU A 340 -5.56 10.70 -13.56
N SER A 341 -6.43 10.45 -12.60
CA SER A 341 -7.37 11.45 -12.10
C SER A 341 -6.65 12.59 -11.37
N LEU A 342 -5.54 12.32 -10.65
CA LEU A 342 -4.71 13.38 -10.07
C LEU A 342 -4.04 14.24 -11.15
N LEU A 343 -3.47 13.61 -12.18
CA LEU A 343 -2.88 14.32 -13.31
C LEU A 343 -3.89 15.21 -14.00
N TYR A 344 -5.15 14.79 -14.07
CA TYR A 344 -6.24 15.59 -14.60
C TYR A 344 -6.62 16.75 -13.67
N ILE A 345 -6.72 16.55 -12.36
CA ILE A 345 -6.90 17.64 -11.37
C ILE A 345 -5.80 18.69 -11.53
N VAL A 346 -4.54 18.27 -11.61
CA VAL A 346 -3.39 19.14 -11.85
C VAL A 346 -3.54 19.92 -13.16
N HIS A 347 -3.99 19.25 -14.22
CA HIS A 347 -4.25 19.90 -15.50
C HIS A 347 -5.35 20.96 -15.40
N LEU A 348 -6.45 20.68 -14.70
CA LEU A 348 -7.54 21.63 -14.46
C LEU A 348 -7.07 22.83 -13.65
N GLU A 349 -6.25 22.62 -12.61
CA GLU A 349 -5.65 23.70 -11.83
C GLU A 349 -4.74 24.59 -12.69
N ALA A 350 -3.89 23.99 -13.53
CA ALA A 350 -3.06 24.72 -14.48
C ALA A 350 -3.89 25.50 -15.53
N ILE A 351 -5.08 25.00 -15.88
CA ILE A 351 -6.02 25.73 -16.75
C ILE A 351 -6.57 26.96 -16.04
N LYS A 352 -7.06 26.80 -14.80
CA LYS A 352 -7.65 27.86 -13.98
C LYS A 352 -6.71 29.05 -13.77
N ILE A 353 -5.41 28.80 -13.62
CA ILE A 353 -4.40 29.85 -13.40
C ILE A 353 -3.73 30.35 -14.69
N GLY A 354 -4.12 29.84 -15.86
CA GLY A 354 -3.49 30.28 -17.12
C GLY A 354 -2.03 29.84 -17.29
N ALA A 355 -1.56 28.81 -16.58
CA ALA A 355 -0.15 28.40 -16.58
C ALA A 355 0.32 28.06 -18.00
N ARG A 356 1.49 28.59 -18.37
CA ARG A 356 2.15 28.30 -19.65
C ARG A 356 3.08 27.08 -19.52
N PRO A 357 3.24 26.25 -20.56
CA PRO A 357 4.22 25.17 -20.56
C PRO A 357 5.66 25.71 -20.51
N ILE A 358 6.59 24.89 -19.99
CA ILE A 358 8.03 25.18 -20.10
C ILE A 358 8.42 25.11 -21.58
N PRO A 359 9.16 26.10 -22.13
CA PRO A 359 9.57 26.10 -23.53
C PRO A 359 10.30 24.80 -23.90
N SER A 360 9.84 24.12 -24.94
CA SER A 360 10.45 22.92 -25.51
C SER A 360 10.70 23.11 -26.99
N ALA A 361 11.71 22.44 -27.55
CA ALA A 361 11.93 22.43 -28.99
C ALA A 361 10.65 22.00 -29.74
N PRO A 362 10.18 22.77 -30.75
CA PRO A 362 8.96 22.44 -31.46
C PRO A 362 9.14 21.13 -32.24
N MET A 363 8.34 20.12 -31.90
CA MET A 363 8.30 18.85 -32.63
C MET A 363 6.96 18.66 -33.35
N PRO A 364 6.96 18.29 -34.65
CA PRO A 364 5.74 17.98 -35.37
C PRO A 364 4.98 16.82 -34.73
N ALA A 365 3.65 16.86 -34.77
CA ALA A 365 2.78 15.86 -34.12
C ALA A 365 3.08 14.42 -34.59
N ARG A 366 3.36 14.23 -35.89
CA ARG A 366 3.77 12.93 -36.45
C ARG A 366 5.04 12.38 -35.80
N HIS A 367 6.07 13.21 -35.61
CA HIS A 367 7.31 12.81 -34.97
C HIS A 367 7.10 12.48 -33.49
N ARG A 368 6.23 13.23 -32.80
CA ARG A 368 5.85 12.93 -31.41
C ARG A 368 5.15 11.58 -31.30
N LEU A 369 4.18 11.32 -32.19
CA LEU A 369 3.45 10.06 -32.23
C LEU A 369 4.38 8.89 -32.57
N LEU A 370 5.27 9.05 -33.55
CA LEU A 370 6.27 8.04 -33.91
C LEU A 370 7.25 7.78 -32.75
N ARG A 371 7.78 8.82 -32.09
CA ARG A 371 8.67 8.64 -30.92
C ARG A 371 7.96 7.94 -29.76
N PHE A 372 6.71 8.30 -29.50
CA PHE A 372 5.91 7.65 -28.46
C PHE A 372 5.62 6.19 -28.82
N GLY A 373 5.19 5.92 -30.05
CA GLY A 373 4.94 4.57 -30.56
C GLY A 373 6.19 3.69 -30.53
N LEU A 374 7.34 4.21 -31.01
CA LEU A 374 8.64 3.54 -30.95
C LEU A 374 9.10 3.31 -29.52
N GLY A 375 8.84 4.26 -28.61
CA GLY A 375 9.13 4.11 -27.19
C GLY A 375 8.34 2.97 -26.55
N ILE A 376 7.02 2.92 -26.78
CA ILE A 376 6.16 1.83 -26.29
C ILE A 376 6.55 0.51 -26.93
N SER A 377 6.69 0.45 -28.26
CA SER A 377 7.05 -0.79 -28.95
C SER A 377 8.43 -1.27 -28.55
N GLY A 378 9.38 -0.36 -28.33
CA GLY A 378 10.72 -0.66 -27.83
C GLY A 378 10.69 -1.22 -26.41
N PHE A 379 9.91 -0.61 -25.52
CA PHE A 379 9.71 -1.12 -24.16
C PHE A 379 9.07 -2.53 -24.17
N ILE A 380 8.01 -2.73 -24.95
CA ILE A 380 7.38 -4.04 -25.12
C ILE A 380 8.37 -5.05 -25.70
N ALA A 381 9.16 -4.66 -26.71
CA ALA A 381 10.17 -5.54 -27.30
C ALA A 381 11.23 -5.94 -26.27
N VAL A 382 11.70 -5.02 -25.42
CA VAL A 382 12.63 -5.35 -24.33
C VAL A 382 12.00 -6.33 -23.34
N LEU A 383 10.73 -6.13 -22.94
CA LEU A 383 10.03 -7.08 -22.08
C LEU A 383 9.88 -8.47 -22.72
N CYS A 384 9.50 -8.52 -24.00
CA CYS A 384 9.41 -9.77 -24.75
C CYS A 384 10.78 -10.46 -24.85
N LEU A 385 11.83 -9.72 -25.19
CA LEU A 385 13.20 -10.25 -25.27
C LEU A 385 13.70 -10.77 -23.93
N LEU A 386 13.43 -10.06 -22.84
CA LEU A 386 13.73 -10.53 -21.49
C LEU A 386 12.96 -11.82 -21.19
N SER A 387 11.65 -11.85 -21.47
CA SER A 387 10.83 -13.03 -21.19
C SER A 387 11.27 -14.26 -22.00
N TRP A 388 11.56 -14.09 -23.29
CA TRP A 388 12.04 -15.16 -24.16
C TRP A 388 13.46 -15.56 -23.81
N GLY A 389 14.33 -14.61 -23.48
CA GLY A 389 15.70 -14.86 -23.05
C GLY A 389 15.75 -15.67 -21.76
N ILE A 390 14.92 -15.31 -20.77
CA ILE A 390 14.82 -16.05 -19.51
C ILE A 390 14.24 -17.46 -19.76
N GLY A 391 13.15 -17.57 -20.53
CA GLY A 391 12.58 -18.87 -20.91
C GLY A 391 13.57 -19.76 -21.65
N LEU A 392 14.36 -19.19 -22.56
CA LEU A 392 15.42 -19.92 -23.27
C LEU A 392 16.48 -20.44 -22.29
N ILE A 393 16.96 -19.61 -21.35
CA ILE A 393 17.92 -20.05 -20.33
C ILE A 393 17.33 -21.17 -19.47
N GLN A 394 16.05 -21.08 -19.10
CA GLN A 394 15.38 -22.13 -18.34
C GLN A 394 15.30 -23.45 -19.11
N THR A 395 14.95 -23.41 -20.39
CA THR A 395 14.90 -24.62 -21.22
C THR A 395 16.27 -25.23 -21.48
N LEU A 396 17.31 -24.41 -21.68
CA LEU A 396 18.67 -24.88 -21.99
C LEU A 396 19.43 -25.38 -20.76
N ALA A 397 19.29 -24.69 -19.62
CA ALA A 397 20.07 -24.97 -18.42
C ALA A 397 19.35 -25.85 -17.39
N GLY A 398 18.03 -26.05 -17.53
CA GLY A 398 17.23 -26.92 -16.65
C GLY A 398 17.46 -26.60 -15.16
N PRO A 399 17.92 -27.57 -14.33
CA PRO A 399 18.23 -27.32 -12.91
C PRO A 399 19.28 -26.23 -12.66
N GLY A 400 20.15 -25.94 -13.64
CA GLY A 400 21.15 -24.89 -13.59
C GLY A 400 20.64 -23.50 -14.01
N ALA A 401 19.35 -23.35 -14.35
CA ALA A 401 18.78 -22.10 -14.86
C ALA A 401 19.04 -20.90 -13.94
N GLY A 402 18.98 -21.08 -12.62
CA GLY A 402 19.28 -20.01 -11.66
C GLY A 402 20.69 -19.41 -11.84
N TRP A 403 21.70 -20.26 -12.05
CA TRP A 403 23.08 -19.81 -12.32
C TRP A 403 23.21 -19.16 -13.69
N GLY A 404 22.54 -19.69 -14.70
CA GLY A 404 22.49 -19.08 -16.04
C GLY A 404 21.86 -17.68 -16.01
N LEU A 405 20.77 -17.50 -15.27
CA LEU A 405 20.09 -16.22 -15.09
C LEU A 405 20.95 -15.23 -14.29
N ALA A 406 21.61 -15.69 -13.23
CA ALA A 406 22.55 -14.86 -12.48
C ALA A 406 23.71 -14.38 -13.35
N LEU A 407 24.28 -15.25 -14.19
CA LEU A 407 25.34 -14.89 -15.13
C LEU A 407 24.83 -13.87 -16.17
N ALA A 408 23.68 -14.13 -16.80
CA ALA A 408 23.08 -13.23 -17.78
C ALA A 408 22.77 -11.85 -17.17
N GLY A 409 22.21 -11.82 -15.96
CA GLY A 409 21.96 -10.61 -15.19
C GLY A 409 23.25 -9.85 -14.86
N GLY A 410 24.31 -10.56 -14.46
CA GLY A 410 25.63 -9.99 -14.22
C GLY A 410 26.26 -9.37 -15.47
N VAL A 411 26.17 -10.05 -16.62
CA VAL A 411 26.62 -9.52 -17.92
C VAL A 411 25.82 -8.28 -18.31
N LEU A 412 24.49 -8.31 -18.17
CA LEU A 412 23.61 -7.18 -18.46
C LEU A 412 23.94 -5.99 -17.55
N TYR A 413 24.20 -6.23 -16.27
CA TYR A 413 24.62 -5.21 -15.32
C TYR A 413 25.94 -4.55 -15.71
N ILE A 414 26.98 -5.35 -15.98
CA ILE A 414 28.29 -4.82 -16.41
C ILE A 414 28.15 -4.02 -17.71
N ALA A 415 27.36 -4.52 -18.67
CA ALA A 415 27.08 -3.83 -19.93
C ALA A 415 26.34 -2.50 -19.71
N ALA A 416 25.35 -2.46 -18.81
CA ALA A 416 24.60 -1.26 -18.47
C ALA A 416 25.48 -0.19 -17.82
N VAL A 417 26.38 -0.60 -16.90
CA VAL A 417 27.34 0.33 -16.28
C VAL A 417 28.39 0.80 -17.29
N ALA A 418 28.91 -0.10 -18.14
CA ALA A 418 29.85 0.25 -19.20
C ALA A 418 29.25 1.24 -20.22
N PHE A 419 27.96 1.11 -20.51
CA PHE A 419 27.23 2.05 -21.35
C PHE A 419 27.01 3.39 -20.65
N SER A 420 26.59 3.37 -19.38
CA SER A 420 26.36 4.57 -18.57
C SER A 420 27.66 5.38 -18.35
N ALA A 421 28.80 4.69 -18.23
CA ALA A 421 30.12 5.30 -18.05
C ALA A 421 30.54 6.24 -19.20
N ARG A 422 29.94 6.10 -20.39
CA ARG A 422 30.21 6.94 -21.57
C ARG A 422 29.60 8.33 -21.48
N TYR A 423 28.76 8.57 -20.48
CA TYR A 423 28.02 9.81 -20.29
C TYR A 423 28.35 10.41 -18.93
N GLU A 424 28.14 11.72 -18.79
CA GLU A 424 28.29 12.42 -17.52
C GLU A 424 27.19 11.98 -16.55
N ASP A 425 27.53 11.98 -15.26
CA ASP A 425 26.55 11.70 -14.21
C ASP A 425 25.53 12.85 -14.13
N LEU A 426 24.29 12.50 -13.78
CA LEU A 426 23.26 13.50 -13.52
C LEU A 426 23.69 14.39 -12.36
N SER A 427 23.71 15.70 -12.57
CA SER A 427 23.85 16.66 -11.47
C SER A 427 22.70 16.48 -10.48
N VAL A 428 22.99 16.61 -9.19
CA VAL A 428 21.94 16.85 -8.20
C VAL A 428 21.45 18.27 -8.46
N ASP A 429 20.24 18.41 -9.00
CA ASP A 429 19.67 19.71 -9.31
C ASP A 429 19.56 20.55 -8.03
N ASP A 430 19.99 21.80 -8.07
CA ASP A 430 19.65 22.75 -7.00
C ASP A 430 18.13 22.94 -7.01
N PRO A 431 17.39 22.59 -5.93
CA PRO A 431 15.94 22.78 -5.85
C PRO A 431 15.51 24.23 -6.13
N ASN A 432 16.43 25.17 -5.94
CA ASN A 432 16.22 26.59 -6.14
C ASN A 432 16.74 27.12 -7.48
N ALA A 433 17.42 26.33 -8.30
CA ALA A 433 17.83 26.79 -9.64
C ALA A 433 16.62 26.87 -10.59
N PRO A 434 16.55 27.89 -11.47
CA PRO A 434 15.53 27.92 -12.51
C PRO A 434 15.83 26.83 -13.55
N ILE A 435 14.87 25.92 -13.78
CA ILE A 435 14.94 24.97 -14.91
C ILE A 435 14.70 25.76 -16.19
N LEU A 436 15.79 26.27 -16.79
CA LEU A 436 15.76 27.07 -18.01
C LEU A 436 15.55 26.20 -19.26
N GLN A 437 15.99 24.95 -19.23
CA GLN A 437 15.82 23.97 -20.29
C GLN A 437 15.52 22.58 -19.70
N LEU A 438 14.66 21.84 -20.38
CA LEU A 438 14.33 20.47 -19.97
C LEU A 438 15.43 19.51 -20.46
N PRO A 439 15.92 18.59 -19.61
CA PRO A 439 16.80 17.53 -20.06
C PRO A 439 16.06 16.61 -21.05
N LEU A 440 16.78 16.04 -22.00
CA LEU A 440 16.18 15.07 -22.92
C LEU A 440 15.98 13.74 -22.19
N ALA A 441 14.79 13.13 -22.32
CA ALA A 441 14.45 11.90 -21.59
C ALA A 441 15.46 10.77 -21.80
N TRP A 442 15.96 10.61 -23.03
CA TRP A 442 16.99 9.62 -23.35
C TRP A 442 18.33 9.89 -22.66
N GLU A 443 18.69 11.17 -22.47
CA GLU A 443 19.95 11.53 -21.80
C GLU A 443 19.94 11.16 -20.32
N VAL A 444 18.77 11.20 -19.69
CA VAL A 444 18.58 10.75 -18.32
C VAL A 444 18.50 9.22 -18.26
N THR A 445 17.64 8.58 -19.07
CA THR A 445 17.42 7.13 -19.01
C THR A 445 18.72 6.33 -19.14
N ARG A 446 19.63 6.73 -20.04
CA ARG A 446 20.89 6.03 -20.29
C ARG A 446 21.89 6.00 -19.13
N THR A 447 21.71 6.84 -18.10
CA THR A 447 22.65 6.96 -16.97
C THR A 447 22.33 6.03 -15.78
N GLY A 448 21.16 5.38 -15.82
CA GLY A 448 20.65 4.57 -14.69
C GLY A 448 19.91 3.31 -15.12
N LEU A 449 20.25 2.74 -16.28
CA LEU A 449 19.65 1.49 -16.77
C LEU A 449 19.88 0.31 -15.80
N ASP A 450 20.97 0.35 -15.05
CA ASP A 450 21.31 -0.63 -14.02
C ASP A 450 20.33 -0.63 -12.83
N PHE A 451 19.67 0.50 -12.53
CA PHE A 451 18.65 0.57 -11.47
C PHE A 451 17.38 -0.21 -11.80
N LEU A 452 17.13 -0.50 -13.08
CA LEU A 452 15.97 -1.30 -13.49
C LEU A 452 16.18 -2.79 -13.25
N ILE A 453 17.43 -3.26 -13.23
CA ILE A 453 17.76 -4.69 -13.09
C ILE A 453 17.17 -5.31 -11.82
N PRO A 454 17.38 -4.76 -10.60
CA PRO A 454 16.87 -5.39 -9.40
C PRO A 454 15.33 -5.26 -9.28
N ILE A 455 14.71 -4.26 -9.92
CA ILE A 455 13.25 -4.16 -10.06
C ILE A 455 12.71 -5.26 -10.99
N VAL A 456 13.40 -5.53 -12.10
CA VAL A 456 13.05 -6.62 -13.02
C VAL A 456 13.20 -7.97 -12.32
N VAL A 457 14.27 -8.19 -11.55
CA VAL A 457 14.45 -9.41 -10.74
C VAL A 457 13.29 -9.57 -9.76
N LEU A 458 12.93 -8.51 -9.03
CA LEU A 458 11.81 -8.53 -8.09
C LEU A 458 10.50 -8.91 -8.79
N LEU A 459 10.17 -8.21 -9.88
CA LEU A 459 8.93 -8.43 -10.64
C LEU A 459 8.89 -9.81 -11.27
N TRP A 460 10.02 -10.30 -11.79
CA TRP A 460 10.11 -11.61 -12.42
C TRP A 460 9.88 -12.73 -11.41
N CYS A 461 10.64 -12.74 -10.30
CA CYS A 461 10.49 -13.74 -9.24
C CYS A 461 9.04 -13.77 -8.70
N LEU A 462 8.41 -12.62 -8.60
CA LEU A 462 7.10 -12.48 -7.95
C LEU A 462 5.92 -12.74 -8.89
N MET A 463 5.99 -12.27 -10.14
CA MET A 463 4.88 -12.35 -11.10
C MET A 463 4.99 -13.53 -12.06
N VAL A 464 6.20 -13.93 -12.43
CA VAL A 464 6.44 -14.97 -13.44
C VAL A 464 6.75 -16.30 -12.76
N GLU A 465 7.77 -16.35 -11.89
CA GLU A 465 8.11 -17.57 -11.14
C GLU A 465 7.13 -17.85 -9.99
N MET A 466 6.29 -16.86 -9.63
CA MET A 466 5.33 -16.94 -8.53
C MET A 466 5.97 -17.39 -7.20
N MET A 467 7.21 -16.99 -6.96
CA MET A 467 7.94 -17.27 -5.73
C MET A 467 7.27 -16.55 -4.55
N SER A 468 7.55 -17.01 -3.33
CA SER A 468 7.05 -16.31 -2.14
C SER A 468 7.56 -14.85 -2.10
N PRO A 469 6.81 -13.92 -1.48
CA PRO A 469 7.24 -12.53 -1.37
C PRO A 469 8.61 -12.37 -0.72
N GLY A 470 8.90 -13.16 0.33
CA GLY A 470 10.19 -13.14 1.03
C GLY A 470 11.35 -13.55 0.14
N LEU A 471 11.21 -14.65 -0.60
CA LEU A 471 12.28 -15.13 -1.47
C LEU A 471 12.50 -14.18 -2.67
N SER A 472 11.44 -13.59 -3.21
CA SER A 472 11.52 -12.57 -4.28
C SER A 472 12.24 -11.32 -3.80
N ALA A 473 11.90 -10.83 -2.60
CA ALA A 473 12.57 -9.69 -1.98
C ALA A 473 14.04 -10.00 -1.67
N PHE A 474 14.36 -11.21 -1.23
CA PHE A 474 15.74 -11.65 -0.98
C PHE A 474 16.59 -11.54 -2.25
N TRP A 475 16.17 -12.11 -3.38
CA TRP A 475 16.94 -12.05 -4.63
C TRP A 475 17.08 -10.62 -5.17
N ALA A 476 16.02 -9.81 -5.08
CA ALA A 476 16.09 -8.39 -5.43
C ALA A 476 17.06 -7.60 -4.53
N THR A 477 17.02 -7.89 -3.22
CA THR A 477 17.92 -7.28 -2.22
C THR A 477 19.38 -7.68 -2.46
N MET A 478 19.66 -8.96 -2.76
CA MET A 478 21.01 -9.40 -3.12
C MET A 478 21.50 -8.69 -4.38
N THR A 479 20.64 -8.56 -5.38
CA THR A 479 20.96 -7.85 -6.63
C THR A 479 21.36 -6.40 -6.36
N ILE A 480 20.57 -5.65 -5.57
CA ILE A 480 20.90 -4.26 -5.26
C ILE A 480 22.12 -4.13 -4.33
N ILE A 481 22.37 -5.08 -3.42
CA ILE A 481 23.60 -5.12 -2.62
C ILE A 481 24.83 -5.19 -3.53
N VAL A 482 24.81 -6.09 -4.53
CA VAL A 482 25.90 -6.22 -5.51
C VAL A 482 26.07 -4.91 -6.28
N ILE A 483 24.98 -4.28 -6.73
CA ILE A 483 25.03 -3.00 -7.46
C ILE A 483 25.63 -1.91 -6.58
N VAL A 484 25.13 -1.68 -5.36
CA VAL A 484 25.64 -0.63 -4.45
C VAL A 484 27.13 -0.84 -4.16
N ALA A 485 27.55 -2.08 -3.90
CA ALA A 485 28.94 -2.40 -3.60
C ALA A 485 29.90 -2.18 -4.78
N THR A 486 29.44 -2.43 -6.02
CA THR A 486 30.34 -2.53 -7.19
C THR A 486 30.19 -1.41 -8.22
N ARG A 487 29.05 -0.71 -8.28
CA ARG A 487 28.72 0.26 -9.34
C ARG A 487 29.74 1.38 -9.47
N LYS A 488 30.09 2.02 -8.36
CA LYS A 488 31.08 3.12 -8.34
C LYS A 488 32.48 2.64 -8.76
N ALA A 489 32.87 1.42 -8.36
CA ALA A 489 34.12 0.81 -8.78
C ALA A 489 34.13 0.51 -10.29
N LEU A 490 33.05 -0.07 -10.82
CA LEU A 490 32.92 -0.35 -12.26
C LEU A 490 32.91 0.94 -13.11
N LEU A 491 32.20 1.98 -12.67
CA LEU A 491 32.26 3.30 -13.32
C LEU A 491 33.69 3.85 -13.33
N ALA A 492 34.43 3.74 -12.22
CA ALA A 492 35.81 4.16 -12.16
C ALA A 492 36.71 3.37 -13.13
N VAL A 493 36.50 2.05 -13.25
CA VAL A 493 37.22 1.22 -14.24
C VAL A 493 36.96 1.71 -15.67
N PHE A 494 35.70 1.86 -16.06
CA PHE A 494 35.35 2.26 -17.43
C PHE A 494 35.72 3.70 -17.77
N ARG A 495 35.70 4.60 -16.77
CA ARG A 495 36.12 6.01 -16.91
C ARG A 495 37.63 6.23 -16.70
N LYS A 496 38.40 5.16 -16.41
CA LYS A 496 39.84 5.22 -16.10
C LYS A 496 40.17 6.16 -14.93
N GLN A 497 39.36 6.10 -13.87
CA GLN A 497 39.50 6.85 -12.62
C GLN A 497 40.04 5.94 -11.49
N ASP A 498 40.15 6.49 -10.27
CA ASP A 498 40.61 5.72 -9.10
C ASP A 498 39.57 4.65 -8.67
N VAL A 499 39.87 3.40 -9.01
CA VAL A 499 39.06 2.23 -8.67
C VAL A 499 39.04 1.99 -7.15
N GLY A 500 40.13 2.28 -6.45
CA GLY A 500 40.24 2.09 -5.01
C GLY A 500 39.28 3.01 -4.25
N ALA A 501 39.20 4.28 -4.65
CA ALA A 501 38.21 5.22 -4.14
C ALA A 501 36.77 4.76 -4.44
N GLY A 502 36.53 4.22 -5.64
CA GLY A 502 35.25 3.65 -6.04
C GLY A 502 34.79 2.48 -5.16
N ILE A 503 35.66 1.51 -4.91
CA ILE A 503 35.39 0.36 -4.02
C ILE A 503 35.10 0.83 -2.60
N ARG A 504 35.95 1.71 -2.06
CA ARG A 504 35.78 2.22 -0.70
C ARG A 504 34.44 2.94 -0.53
N THR A 505 34.08 3.79 -1.49
CA THR A 505 32.81 4.52 -1.44
C THR A 505 31.61 3.57 -1.56
N GLY A 506 31.66 2.59 -2.46
CA GLY A 506 30.59 1.59 -2.60
C GLY A 506 30.38 0.74 -1.34
N LEU A 507 31.46 0.35 -0.64
CA LEU A 507 31.36 -0.38 0.62
C LEU A 507 30.82 0.49 1.77
N ILE A 508 31.16 1.78 1.81
CA ILE A 508 30.60 2.74 2.77
C ILE A 508 29.10 2.91 2.50
N ASP A 509 28.69 3.10 1.23
CA ASP A 509 27.29 3.23 0.86
C ASP A 509 26.49 1.98 1.19
N LEU A 510 27.07 0.78 1.00
CA LEU A 510 26.44 -0.48 1.39
C LEU A 510 26.27 -0.58 2.90
N TRP A 511 27.33 -0.29 3.67
CA TRP A 511 27.28 -0.32 5.12
C TRP A 511 26.22 0.65 5.67
N ASP A 512 26.22 1.89 5.17
CA ASP A 512 25.25 2.91 5.54
C ASP A 512 23.84 2.54 5.08
N GLY A 513 23.69 1.91 3.92
CA GLY A 513 22.41 1.43 3.41
C GLY A 513 21.83 0.28 4.23
N LEU A 514 22.66 -0.69 4.65
CA LEU A 514 22.26 -1.77 5.56
C LEU A 514 21.82 -1.22 6.93
N ALA A 515 22.56 -0.25 7.47
CA ALA A 515 22.22 0.40 8.73
C ALA A 515 20.93 1.23 8.61
N LEU A 516 20.79 2.02 7.54
CA LEU A 516 19.61 2.85 7.30
C LEU A 516 18.36 2.00 7.09
N GLY A 517 18.46 0.89 6.35
CA GLY A 517 17.35 -0.03 6.13
C GLY A 517 16.82 -0.62 7.44
N ALA A 518 17.71 -1.08 8.32
CA ALA A 518 17.33 -1.52 9.66
C ALA A 518 16.73 -0.41 10.52
N ARG A 519 17.27 0.83 10.44
CA ARG A 519 16.73 1.97 11.19
C ARG A 519 15.32 2.35 10.75
N ASN A 520 15.06 2.37 9.44
CA ASN A 520 13.73 2.55 8.85
C ASN A 520 12.73 1.48 9.32
N MET A 521 13.25 0.32 9.73
CA MET A 521 12.45 -0.82 10.15
C MET A 521 12.12 -0.86 11.64
N ILE A 522 12.81 -0.05 12.47
CA ILE A 522 12.56 0.04 13.93
C ILE A 522 11.09 0.41 14.20
N GLY A 523 10.63 1.51 13.59
CA GLY A 523 9.28 2.01 13.80
C GLY A 523 8.23 1.01 13.35
N ILE A 524 8.39 0.42 12.16
CA ILE A 524 7.44 -0.56 11.61
C ILE A 524 7.40 -1.85 12.45
N ALA A 525 8.54 -2.35 12.93
CA ALA A 525 8.58 -3.55 13.77
C ALA A 525 7.91 -3.32 15.14
N VAL A 526 8.14 -2.17 15.77
CA VAL A 526 7.43 -1.78 17.01
C VAL A 526 5.94 -1.59 16.74
N ALA A 527 5.57 -1.01 15.58
CA ALA A 527 4.18 -0.77 15.21
C ALA A 527 3.40 -2.07 14.98
N THR A 528 4.00 -3.04 14.29
CA THR A 528 3.42 -4.36 14.05
C THR A 528 3.25 -5.16 15.35
N ALA A 529 4.24 -5.12 16.24
CA ALA A 529 4.15 -5.69 17.58
C ALA A 529 3.02 -5.05 18.41
N THR A 530 2.90 -3.71 18.37
CA THR A 530 1.84 -2.99 19.09
C THR A 530 0.47 -3.24 18.48
N ALA A 531 0.36 -3.31 17.15
CA ALA A 531 -0.88 -3.67 16.48
C ALA A 531 -1.32 -5.11 16.84
N GLY A 532 -0.37 -6.00 17.12
CA GLY A 532 -0.62 -7.30 17.74
C GLY A 532 -1.31 -7.23 19.11
N ILE A 533 -1.17 -6.13 19.86
CA ILE A 533 -1.96 -5.84 21.08
C ILE A 533 -3.44 -5.70 20.76
N VAL A 534 -3.74 -4.99 19.69
CA VAL A 534 -5.12 -4.79 19.25
C VAL A 534 -5.70 -6.09 18.71
N VAL A 535 -5.00 -6.77 17.80
CA VAL A 535 -5.45 -8.07 17.25
C VAL A 535 -5.65 -9.10 18.37
N GLY A 536 -4.69 -9.23 19.28
CA GLY A 536 -4.79 -10.15 20.42
C GLY A 536 -5.93 -9.80 21.38
N THR A 537 -6.24 -8.52 21.56
CA THR A 537 -7.42 -8.10 22.32
C THR A 537 -8.71 -8.49 21.59
N VAL A 538 -8.79 -8.27 20.29
CA VAL A 538 -9.97 -8.61 19.48
C VAL A 538 -10.27 -10.10 19.56
N THR A 539 -9.24 -10.94 19.44
CA THR A 539 -9.40 -12.40 19.54
C THR A 539 -9.70 -12.85 20.97
N LEU A 540 -9.13 -12.20 21.98
CA LEU A 540 -9.37 -12.53 23.40
C LEU A 540 -10.79 -12.18 23.87
N THR A 541 -11.38 -11.11 23.32
CA THR A 541 -12.65 -10.52 23.79
C THR A 541 -13.83 -10.82 22.87
N GLY A 542 -13.60 -11.17 21.61
CA GLY A 542 -14.65 -11.34 20.61
C GLY A 542 -15.16 -10.02 20.01
N LEU A 543 -14.44 -8.90 20.19
CA LEU A 543 -14.86 -7.56 19.74
C LEU A 543 -15.25 -7.49 18.25
N GLY A 544 -14.65 -8.32 17.40
CA GLY A 544 -14.97 -8.34 15.97
C GLY A 544 -16.45 -8.63 15.69
N LEU A 545 -17.07 -9.53 16.45
CA LEU A 545 -18.50 -9.84 16.34
C LEU A 545 -19.36 -8.67 16.85
N MET A 546 -18.98 -8.10 17.98
CA MET A 546 -19.69 -6.96 18.59
C MET A 546 -19.68 -5.71 17.68
N MET A 547 -18.57 -5.45 16.98
CA MET A 547 -18.49 -4.37 15.99
C MET A 547 -19.40 -4.60 14.79
N THR A 548 -19.65 -5.86 14.41
CA THR A 548 -20.61 -6.22 13.36
C THR A 548 -22.02 -5.81 13.79
N GLU A 549 -22.46 -6.25 14.97
CA GLU A 549 -23.78 -5.92 15.52
C GLU A 549 -23.99 -4.41 15.69
N PHE A 550 -22.98 -3.69 16.19
CA PHE A 550 -23.06 -2.24 16.36
C PHE A 550 -23.26 -1.50 15.04
N VAL A 551 -22.51 -1.88 14.00
CA VAL A 551 -22.65 -1.26 12.67
C VAL A 551 -23.97 -1.67 12.02
N GLU A 552 -24.42 -2.91 12.22
CA GLU A 552 -25.74 -3.39 11.76
C GLU A 552 -26.87 -2.55 12.35
N PHE A 553 -26.87 -2.40 13.67
CA PHE A 553 -27.89 -1.67 14.42
C PHE A 553 -28.03 -0.22 13.94
N ILE A 554 -26.92 0.49 13.75
CA ILE A 554 -26.95 1.89 13.28
C ILE A 554 -27.28 1.98 11.80
N SER A 555 -26.77 1.05 10.98
CA SER A 555 -27.02 1.07 9.54
C SER A 555 -28.45 0.65 9.17
N GLY A 556 -29.16 -0.05 10.06
CA GLY A 556 -30.50 -0.56 9.81
C GLY A 556 -30.54 -1.51 8.62
N GLY A 557 -29.47 -2.29 8.41
CA GLY A 557 -29.30 -3.17 7.24
C GLY A 557 -28.95 -2.44 5.94
N ASN A 558 -28.79 -1.11 5.92
CA ASN A 558 -28.42 -0.38 4.71
C ASN A 558 -26.92 -0.47 4.44
N VAL A 559 -26.56 -1.19 3.38
CA VAL A 559 -25.17 -1.43 2.96
C VAL A 559 -24.38 -0.14 2.74
N ILE A 560 -25.00 0.90 2.16
CA ILE A 560 -24.29 2.16 1.87
C ILE A 560 -23.95 2.90 3.17
N ILE A 561 -24.90 2.94 4.12
CA ILE A 561 -24.67 3.56 5.43
C ILE A 561 -23.60 2.78 6.19
N MET A 562 -23.67 1.45 6.19
CA MET A 562 -22.61 0.60 6.74
C MET A 562 -21.24 0.96 6.14
N LEU A 563 -21.09 0.97 4.82
CA LEU A 563 -19.79 1.24 4.19
C LEU A 563 -19.28 2.66 4.50
N LEU A 564 -20.17 3.65 4.58
CA LEU A 564 -19.82 5.01 5.00
C LEU A 564 -19.35 5.03 6.46
N MET A 565 -20.03 4.32 7.36
CA MET A 565 -19.60 4.19 8.76
C MET A 565 -18.25 3.52 8.87
N VAL A 566 -18.06 2.38 8.19
CA VAL A 566 -16.77 1.67 8.18
C VAL A 566 -15.67 2.55 7.62
N ALA A 567 -15.92 3.32 6.56
CA ALA A 567 -14.96 4.28 6.01
C ALA A 567 -14.57 5.35 7.04
N VAL A 568 -15.53 5.92 7.76
CA VAL A 568 -15.28 6.92 8.82
C VAL A 568 -14.52 6.31 9.99
N ILE A 569 -14.92 5.13 10.47
CA ILE A 569 -14.22 4.41 11.55
C ILE A 569 -12.79 4.11 11.13
N SER A 570 -12.58 3.63 9.89
CA SER A 570 -11.25 3.36 9.33
C SER A 570 -10.38 4.60 9.27
N LEU A 571 -10.92 5.74 8.85
CA LEU A 571 -10.21 7.02 8.83
C LEU A 571 -9.81 7.46 10.23
N ILE A 572 -10.75 7.45 11.19
CA ILE A 572 -10.53 7.88 12.58
C ILE A 572 -9.46 7.00 13.23
N LEU A 573 -9.61 5.68 13.09
CA LEU A 573 -8.71 4.71 13.69
C LEU A 573 -7.31 4.78 13.09
N GLY A 574 -7.19 5.17 11.82
CA GLY A 574 -5.92 5.35 11.13
C GLY A 574 -5.20 6.67 11.38
N MET A 575 -5.84 7.67 12.01
CA MET A 575 -5.25 9.01 12.14
C MET A 575 -4.01 9.00 13.02
N GLY A 576 -2.89 9.48 12.46
CA GLY A 576 -1.65 9.66 13.21
C GLY A 576 -0.89 8.37 13.52
N ILE A 577 -1.18 7.29 12.80
CA ILE A 577 -0.48 6.01 12.89
C ILE A 577 0.12 5.70 11.51
N PRO A 578 1.37 5.18 11.41
CA PRO A 578 1.94 4.78 10.13
C PRO A 578 1.10 3.74 9.40
N THR A 579 1.07 3.82 8.07
CA THR A 579 0.20 3.04 7.19
C THR A 579 0.16 1.55 7.50
N THR A 580 1.29 0.92 7.79
CA THR A 580 1.35 -0.52 8.07
C THR A 580 0.56 -0.88 9.31
N ALA A 581 0.77 -0.16 10.41
CA ALA A 581 0.06 -0.43 11.66
C ALA A 581 -1.41 -0.01 11.57
N ASN A 582 -1.69 1.10 10.88
CA ASN A 582 -3.03 1.50 10.55
C ASN A 582 -3.78 0.39 9.79
N TYR A 583 -3.19 -0.17 8.73
CA TYR A 583 -3.81 -1.27 7.98
C TYR A 583 -4.06 -2.50 8.85
N ILE A 584 -3.11 -2.93 9.69
CA ILE A 584 -3.31 -4.08 10.61
C ILE A 584 -4.52 -3.82 11.52
N LEU A 585 -4.53 -2.62 12.12
CA LEU A 585 -5.56 -2.20 13.05
C LEU A 585 -6.94 -2.17 12.39
N VAL A 586 -7.07 -1.48 11.26
CA VAL A 586 -8.34 -1.36 10.54
C VAL A 586 -8.77 -2.68 9.93
N SER A 587 -7.88 -3.45 9.31
CA SER A 587 -8.24 -4.71 8.65
C SER A 587 -8.68 -5.79 9.64
N SER A 588 -8.02 -5.93 10.79
CA SER A 588 -8.41 -6.91 11.81
C SER A 588 -9.78 -6.63 12.44
N LEU A 589 -10.17 -5.35 12.50
CA LEU A 589 -11.43 -4.94 13.10
C LEU A 589 -12.56 -4.82 12.08
N MET A 590 -12.33 -4.11 10.98
CA MET A 590 -13.39 -3.67 10.06
C MET A 590 -13.58 -4.61 8.87
N ALA A 591 -12.57 -5.37 8.45
CA ALA A 591 -12.75 -6.29 7.33
C ALA A 591 -13.78 -7.40 7.64
N PRO A 592 -13.75 -8.06 8.82
CA PRO A 592 -14.78 -9.04 9.18
C PRO A 592 -16.19 -8.45 9.21
N VAL A 593 -16.32 -7.21 9.73
CA VAL A 593 -17.60 -6.47 9.78
C VAL A 593 -18.19 -6.28 8.38
N VAL A 594 -17.39 -5.79 7.43
CA VAL A 594 -17.86 -5.57 6.05
C VAL A 594 -18.23 -6.90 5.38
N VAL A 595 -17.45 -7.97 5.58
CA VAL A 595 -17.75 -9.29 5.01
C VAL A 595 -19.07 -9.84 5.55
N SER A 596 -19.25 -9.80 6.87
CA SER A 596 -20.41 -10.37 7.54
C SER A 596 -21.70 -9.63 7.16
N LEU A 597 -21.72 -8.32 7.32
CA LEU A 597 -22.90 -7.49 7.04
C LEU A 597 -23.25 -7.45 5.55
N ALA A 598 -22.26 -7.45 4.66
CA ALA A 598 -22.54 -7.52 3.23
C ALA A 598 -23.22 -8.84 2.87
N SER A 599 -22.73 -9.97 3.41
CA SER A 599 -23.33 -11.29 3.15
C SER A 599 -24.77 -11.39 3.66
N GLN A 600 -25.07 -10.83 4.83
CA GLN A 600 -26.43 -10.73 5.38
C GLN A 600 -27.34 -9.86 4.49
N ALA A 601 -26.81 -8.77 3.93
CA ALA A 601 -27.54 -7.92 2.99
C ALA A 601 -27.69 -8.52 1.58
N GLY A 602 -27.34 -9.80 1.39
CA GLY A 602 -27.40 -10.50 0.11
C GLY A 602 -26.34 -10.07 -0.90
N LEU A 603 -25.28 -9.37 -0.46
CA LEU A 603 -24.16 -8.94 -1.28
C LEU A 603 -22.91 -9.76 -0.96
N SER A 604 -22.48 -10.55 -1.94
CA SER A 604 -21.27 -11.34 -1.82
C SER A 604 -20.05 -10.57 -2.33
N ILE A 605 -19.38 -9.87 -1.41
CA ILE A 605 -18.19 -9.05 -1.72
C ILE A 605 -16.91 -9.91 -1.66
N PRO A 606 -16.00 -9.80 -2.65
CA PRO A 606 -14.70 -10.46 -2.59
C PRO A 606 -13.88 -9.99 -1.40
N LEU A 607 -13.22 -10.91 -0.70
CA LEU A 607 -12.39 -10.58 0.45
C LEU A 607 -11.29 -9.55 0.11
N ILE A 608 -10.65 -9.67 -1.06
CA ILE A 608 -9.66 -8.69 -1.52
C ILE A 608 -10.25 -7.28 -1.70
N ALA A 609 -11.51 -7.16 -2.13
CA ALA A 609 -12.17 -5.87 -2.25
C ALA A 609 -12.39 -5.25 -0.87
N VAL A 610 -12.79 -6.04 0.13
CA VAL A 610 -12.94 -5.57 1.51
C VAL A 610 -11.60 -5.09 2.09
N HIS A 611 -10.53 -5.87 1.90
CA HIS A 611 -9.20 -5.50 2.39
C HIS A 611 -8.64 -4.25 1.68
N LEU A 612 -8.83 -4.12 0.37
CA LEU A 612 -8.50 -2.89 -0.35
C LEU A 612 -9.35 -1.71 0.11
N PHE A 613 -10.63 -1.92 0.45
CA PHE A 613 -11.50 -0.87 0.95
C PHE A 613 -10.96 -0.26 2.25
N VAL A 614 -10.71 -1.09 3.25
CA VAL A 614 -10.16 -0.63 4.54
C VAL A 614 -8.75 -0.05 4.37
N PHE A 615 -7.94 -0.59 3.46
CA PHE A 615 -6.61 -0.07 3.17
C PHE A 615 -6.65 1.34 2.59
N TYR A 616 -7.54 1.62 1.64
CA TYR A 616 -7.68 2.94 1.03
C TYR A 616 -8.12 3.99 2.05
N PHE A 617 -9.03 3.66 2.97
CA PHE A 617 -9.38 4.60 4.05
C PHE A 617 -8.27 4.74 5.07
N GLY A 618 -7.53 3.67 5.34
CA GLY A 618 -6.30 3.72 6.15
C GLY A 618 -5.31 4.75 5.60
N ILE A 619 -4.85 4.60 4.36
CA ILE A 619 -3.84 5.52 3.78
C ILE A 619 -4.32 6.97 3.69
N MET A 620 -5.63 7.20 3.51
CA MET A 620 -6.18 8.55 3.43
C MET A 620 -6.17 9.28 4.77
N ALA A 621 -6.02 8.57 5.89
CA ALA A 621 -5.81 9.20 7.19
C ALA A 621 -4.54 10.09 7.20
N ASP A 622 -3.52 9.79 6.37
CA ASP A 622 -2.27 10.55 6.26
C ASP A 622 -2.43 11.97 5.67
N ILE A 623 -3.56 12.29 5.04
CA ILE A 623 -3.87 13.64 4.53
C ILE A 623 -5.10 14.27 5.17
N THR A 624 -5.86 13.51 5.93
CA THR A 624 -7.13 13.97 6.50
C THR A 624 -6.87 14.79 7.77
N PRO A 625 -7.39 16.02 7.88
CA PRO A 625 -7.32 16.80 9.12
C PRO A 625 -8.08 16.10 10.27
N PRO A 626 -7.62 16.20 11.53
CA PRO A 626 -6.65 17.18 12.03
C PRO A 626 -5.17 16.76 12.01
N VAL A 627 -4.81 15.53 11.66
CA VAL A 627 -3.43 15.02 11.82
C VAL A 627 -2.59 15.11 10.53
N GLY A 628 -3.11 14.63 9.40
CA GLY A 628 -2.55 14.81 8.05
C GLY A 628 -1.02 14.83 7.91
N LEU A 629 -0.28 13.81 8.40
CA LEU A 629 1.20 13.83 8.46
C LEU A 629 1.89 14.22 7.15
N ALA A 630 1.45 13.67 6.02
CA ALA A 630 2.01 13.99 4.70
C ALA A 630 1.66 15.43 4.29
N GLY A 631 0.44 15.88 4.57
CA GLY A 631 0.02 17.27 4.36
C GLY A 631 0.81 18.27 5.21
N PHE A 632 1.19 17.87 6.43
CA PHE A 632 1.97 18.71 7.36
C PHE A 632 3.43 18.81 6.92
N ALA A 633 4.03 17.71 6.46
CA ALA A 633 5.34 17.73 5.83
C ALA A 633 5.34 18.63 4.58
N ALA A 634 4.33 18.50 3.72
CA ALA A 634 4.20 19.32 2.52
C ALA A 634 4.01 20.81 2.86
N ALA A 635 3.23 21.13 3.90
CA ALA A 635 3.04 22.49 4.39
C ALA A 635 4.33 23.10 4.96
N ALA A 636 5.17 22.29 5.62
CA ALA A 636 6.48 22.73 6.10
C ALA A 636 7.42 23.12 4.94
N ILE A 637 7.38 22.37 3.84
CA ILE A 637 8.14 22.68 2.61
C ILE A 637 7.55 23.91 1.90
N SER A 638 6.22 23.97 1.75
CA SER A 638 5.54 25.06 1.04
C SER A 638 5.52 26.38 1.84
N ARG A 639 5.79 26.31 3.15
CA ARG A 639 5.71 27.39 4.15
C ARG A 639 4.29 27.97 4.28
N GLU A 640 3.31 27.08 4.35
CA GLU A 640 1.88 27.42 4.42
C GLU A 640 1.21 26.77 5.63
N ASP A 641 -0.08 27.06 5.83
CA ASP A 641 -0.87 26.47 6.92
C ASP A 641 -1.06 24.95 6.71
N PRO A 642 -0.68 24.10 7.70
CA PRO A 642 -0.80 22.65 7.62
C PRO A 642 -2.23 22.14 7.48
N ILE A 643 -3.19 22.77 8.15
CA ILE A 643 -4.60 22.37 8.11
C ILE A 643 -5.20 22.72 6.76
N LYS A 644 -4.94 23.92 6.22
CA LYS A 644 -5.41 24.30 4.88
C LYS A 644 -4.80 23.41 3.79
N THR A 645 -3.51 23.09 3.90
CA THR A 645 -2.82 22.19 2.94
C THR A 645 -3.39 20.78 3.00
N SER A 646 -3.61 20.24 4.20
CA SER A 646 -4.19 18.91 4.40
C SER A 646 -5.65 18.85 3.96
N PHE A 647 -6.46 19.86 4.28
CA PHE A 647 -7.85 19.93 3.83
C PHE A 647 -7.94 20.00 2.29
N GLN A 648 -7.11 20.84 1.65
CA GLN A 648 -7.04 20.91 0.19
C GLN A 648 -6.58 19.58 -0.43
N GLY A 649 -5.64 18.89 0.24
CA GLY A 649 -5.18 17.56 -0.14
C GLY A 649 -6.29 16.50 -0.02
N ALA A 650 -7.04 16.50 1.08
CA ALA A 650 -8.18 15.61 1.28
C ALA A 650 -9.24 15.80 0.18
N LEU A 651 -9.52 17.05 -0.22
CA LEU A 651 -10.40 17.35 -1.35
C LEU A 651 -9.86 16.77 -2.67
N TYR A 652 -8.56 16.89 -2.96
CA TYR A 652 -7.94 16.27 -4.14
C TYR A 652 -7.91 14.74 -4.08
N SER A 653 -7.94 14.17 -2.87
CA SER A 653 -7.96 12.72 -2.63
C SER A 653 -9.36 12.10 -2.61
N LEU A 654 -10.44 12.90 -2.73
CA LEU A 654 -11.81 12.36 -2.88
C LEU A 654 -11.95 11.39 -4.06
N ARG A 655 -11.17 11.61 -5.14
CA ARG A 655 -11.08 10.68 -6.27
C ARG A 655 -10.52 9.31 -5.88
N THR A 656 -9.64 9.26 -4.89
CA THR A 656 -9.10 8.01 -4.36
C THR A 656 -10.12 7.38 -3.42
N ALA A 657 -10.85 8.19 -2.63
CA ALA A 657 -11.86 7.76 -1.68
C ALA A 657 -13.09 7.07 -2.33
N ILE A 658 -13.46 7.46 -3.54
CA ILE A 658 -14.64 6.88 -4.21
C ILE A 658 -14.36 5.49 -4.80
N LEU A 659 -13.11 5.19 -5.19
CA LEU A 659 -12.77 3.91 -5.82
C LEU A 659 -13.15 2.69 -4.97
N PRO A 660 -12.91 2.67 -3.64
CA PRO A 660 -13.38 1.62 -2.75
C PRO A 660 -14.86 1.29 -2.83
N PHE A 661 -15.72 2.31 -2.83
CA PHE A 661 -17.15 2.09 -2.98
C PHE A 661 -17.45 1.51 -4.35
N VAL A 662 -16.82 2.03 -5.40
CA VAL A 662 -17.06 1.55 -6.76
C VAL A 662 -16.70 0.08 -6.89
N PHE A 663 -15.51 -0.34 -6.48
CA PHE A 663 -15.08 -1.72 -6.71
C PHE A 663 -15.74 -2.75 -5.78
N ILE A 664 -16.28 -2.33 -4.63
CA ILE A 664 -17.15 -3.20 -3.80
C ILE A 664 -18.39 -3.59 -4.60
N PHE A 665 -18.97 -2.61 -5.29
CA PHE A 665 -20.19 -2.79 -6.04
C PHE A 665 -19.94 -3.28 -7.48
N ASN A 666 -18.78 -3.00 -8.05
CA ASN A 666 -18.33 -3.44 -9.36
C ASN A 666 -16.94 -4.11 -9.26
N PRO A 667 -16.86 -5.38 -8.81
CA PRO A 667 -15.61 -6.09 -8.65
C PRO A 667 -14.78 -6.23 -9.93
N ALA A 668 -15.39 -6.06 -11.12
CA ALA A 668 -14.67 -6.07 -12.39
C ALA A 668 -13.57 -5.00 -12.43
N MET A 669 -13.72 -3.87 -11.72
CA MET A 669 -12.64 -2.87 -11.55
C MET A 669 -11.37 -3.42 -10.93
N LEU A 670 -11.45 -4.53 -10.19
CA LEU A 670 -10.31 -5.27 -9.65
C LEU A 670 -9.84 -6.37 -10.61
N LEU A 671 -10.28 -6.39 -11.88
CA LEU A 671 -10.02 -7.48 -12.83
C LEU A 671 -10.51 -8.85 -12.34
N LEU A 672 -11.56 -8.87 -11.50
CA LEU A 672 -12.24 -10.09 -11.09
C LEU A 672 -13.32 -10.44 -12.12
N ASP A 673 -13.39 -11.72 -12.48
CA ASP A 673 -14.38 -12.27 -13.42
C ASP A 673 -14.36 -11.62 -14.82
N VAL A 674 -13.20 -11.11 -15.26
CA VAL A 674 -12.98 -10.54 -16.60
C VAL A 674 -12.26 -11.55 -17.50
N HIS A 675 -12.90 -11.94 -18.61
CA HIS A 675 -12.47 -13.09 -19.41
C HIS A 675 -11.91 -12.71 -20.79
N SER A 676 -12.15 -11.47 -21.24
CA SER A 676 -11.73 -11.00 -22.56
C SER A 676 -10.95 -9.69 -22.51
N TRP A 677 -9.99 -9.53 -23.44
CA TRP A 677 -9.28 -8.26 -23.63
C TRP A 677 -10.20 -7.13 -24.07
N ALA A 678 -11.25 -7.44 -24.85
CA ALA A 678 -12.24 -6.43 -25.26
C ALA A 678 -13.04 -5.91 -24.07
N GLU A 679 -13.45 -6.83 -23.17
CA GLU A 679 -14.13 -6.50 -21.92
C GLU A 679 -13.23 -5.67 -21.00
N THR A 680 -11.96 -6.07 -20.87
CA THR A 680 -10.95 -5.33 -20.10
C THR A 680 -10.76 -3.90 -20.64
N LEU A 681 -10.60 -3.75 -21.95
CA LEU A 681 -10.40 -2.44 -22.59
C LEU A 681 -11.64 -1.55 -22.41
N TRP A 682 -12.84 -2.13 -22.57
CA TRP A 682 -14.10 -1.43 -22.35
C TRP A 682 -14.24 -0.95 -20.90
N LEU A 683 -14.03 -1.84 -19.93
CA LEU A 683 -14.02 -1.52 -18.51
C LEU A 683 -13.03 -0.39 -18.20
N CYS A 684 -11.81 -0.48 -18.74
CA CYS A 684 -10.78 0.53 -18.55
C CYS A 684 -11.20 1.89 -19.12
N ALA A 685 -11.76 1.91 -20.32
CA ALA A 685 -12.22 3.14 -20.95
C ALA A 685 -13.36 3.79 -20.16
N MET A 686 -14.36 3.02 -19.72
CA MET A 686 -15.51 3.53 -18.98
C MET A 686 -15.13 3.98 -17.57
N SER A 687 -14.32 3.20 -16.86
CA SER A 687 -13.84 3.55 -15.52
C SER A 687 -12.94 4.79 -15.55
N LEU A 688 -12.08 4.91 -16.56
CA LEU A 688 -11.26 6.10 -16.76
C LEU A 688 -12.12 7.32 -17.07
N ALA A 689 -13.10 7.19 -17.97
CA ALA A 689 -14.02 8.29 -18.25
C ALA A 689 -14.77 8.72 -16.97
N ALA A 690 -15.32 7.77 -16.22
CA ALA A 690 -16.04 8.03 -14.97
C ALA A 690 -15.18 8.79 -13.95
N ILE A 691 -13.96 8.31 -13.66
CA ILE A 691 -13.10 8.95 -12.64
C ILE A 691 -12.59 10.33 -13.08
N LEU A 692 -12.43 10.58 -14.38
CA LEU A 692 -12.09 11.89 -14.91
C LEU A 692 -13.27 12.86 -14.81
N LEU A 693 -14.49 12.40 -15.10
CA LEU A 693 -15.70 13.20 -14.91
C LEU A 693 -15.97 13.50 -13.43
N PHE A 694 -15.69 12.55 -12.53
CA PHE A 694 -15.72 12.77 -11.09
C PHE A 694 -14.75 13.89 -10.67
N ALA A 695 -13.51 13.86 -11.17
CA ALA A 695 -12.54 14.92 -10.94
C ALA A 695 -12.99 16.26 -11.53
N ALA A 696 -13.57 16.29 -12.73
CA ALA A 696 -14.11 17.51 -13.33
C ALA A 696 -15.25 18.12 -12.47
N ALA A 697 -16.17 17.28 -12.01
CA ALA A 697 -17.30 17.69 -11.19
C ALA A 697 -16.85 18.22 -9.82
N THR A 698 -15.97 17.50 -9.12
CA THR A 698 -15.43 17.90 -7.81
C THR A 698 -14.57 19.16 -7.89
N MET A 699 -13.85 19.36 -9.00
CA MET A 699 -13.08 20.57 -9.27
C MET A 699 -13.92 21.74 -9.81
N ASN A 700 -15.22 21.53 -9.99
CA ASN A 700 -16.19 22.46 -10.59
C ASN A 700 -15.71 23.03 -11.95
N TRP A 701 -15.06 22.19 -12.75
CA TRP A 701 -14.48 22.58 -14.03
C TRP A 701 -14.36 21.39 -14.97
N PHE A 702 -14.91 21.50 -16.18
CA PHE A 702 -14.76 20.47 -17.21
C PHE A 702 -14.09 21.04 -18.47
N VAL A 703 -14.85 21.68 -19.36
CA VAL A 703 -14.33 22.49 -20.48
C VAL A 703 -14.18 23.95 -20.04
N THR A 704 -15.14 24.45 -19.27
CA THR A 704 -15.14 25.76 -18.61
C THR A 704 -15.58 25.59 -17.15
N LYS A 705 -15.67 26.69 -16.40
CA LYS A 705 -16.25 26.69 -15.05
C LYS A 705 -17.67 26.12 -15.11
N SER A 706 -17.89 25.00 -14.41
CA SER A 706 -19.18 24.33 -14.38
C SER A 706 -20.17 25.10 -13.52
N ARG A 707 -21.45 25.06 -13.89
CA ARG A 707 -22.55 25.41 -12.97
C ARG A 707 -22.78 24.25 -12.00
N LEU A 708 -23.34 24.52 -10.82
CA LEU A 708 -23.57 23.48 -9.81
C LEU A 708 -24.43 22.32 -10.33
N TRP A 709 -25.46 22.61 -11.15
CA TRP A 709 -26.27 21.57 -11.77
C TRP A 709 -25.50 20.78 -12.85
N GLU A 710 -24.57 21.41 -13.58
CA GLU A 710 -23.71 20.71 -14.54
C GLU A 710 -22.80 19.73 -13.79
N SER A 711 -22.22 20.17 -12.67
CA SER A 711 -21.43 19.30 -11.78
C SER A 711 -22.27 18.17 -11.19
N ALA A 712 -23.52 18.42 -10.80
CA ALA A 712 -24.44 17.37 -10.34
C ALA A 712 -24.76 16.35 -11.44
N VAL A 713 -24.99 16.79 -12.68
CA VAL A 713 -25.18 15.91 -13.83
C VAL A 713 -23.92 15.12 -14.13
N LEU A 714 -22.73 15.72 -14.05
CA LEU A 714 -21.46 15.01 -14.22
C LEU A 714 -21.24 13.94 -13.15
N LEU A 715 -21.67 14.19 -11.89
CA LEU A 715 -21.65 13.17 -10.83
C LEU A 715 -22.64 12.03 -11.12
N LEU A 716 -23.85 12.36 -11.62
CA LEU A 716 -24.82 11.35 -12.03
C LEU A 716 -24.31 10.49 -13.19
N ILE A 717 -23.67 11.11 -14.20
CA ILE A 717 -23.02 10.42 -15.31
C ILE A 717 -21.91 9.52 -14.79
N CYS A 718 -21.06 10.02 -13.89
CA CYS A 718 -20.01 9.23 -13.25
C CYS A 718 -20.59 7.99 -12.55
N PHE A 719 -21.66 8.16 -11.77
CA PHE A 719 -22.35 7.05 -11.11
C PHE A 719 -22.86 6.02 -12.14
N THR A 720 -23.52 6.47 -13.20
CA THR A 720 -24.04 5.61 -14.27
C THR A 720 -22.95 4.86 -15.02
N LEU A 721 -21.78 5.47 -15.25
CA LEU A 721 -20.65 4.80 -15.91
C LEU A 721 -19.98 3.75 -15.00
N PHE A 722 -19.93 3.99 -13.68
CA PHE A 722 -19.38 3.02 -12.74
C PHE A 722 -20.33 1.87 -12.42
N ARG A 723 -21.64 2.16 -12.35
CA ARG A 723 -22.71 1.22 -11.98
C ARG A 723 -23.89 1.28 -12.95
N PRO A 724 -23.68 0.91 -14.23
CA PRO A 724 -24.79 0.83 -15.20
C PRO A 724 -25.85 -0.18 -14.76
N ASP A 725 -25.40 -1.27 -14.12
CA ASP A 725 -26.24 -2.36 -13.61
C ASP A 725 -27.30 -1.89 -12.62
N TRP A 726 -27.01 -0.82 -11.86
CA TRP A 726 -27.97 -0.31 -10.88
C TRP A 726 -29.27 0.14 -11.54
N TRP A 727 -29.18 0.73 -12.75
CA TRP A 727 -30.36 1.12 -13.53
C TRP A 727 -31.08 -0.07 -14.11
N LEU A 728 -30.33 -1.03 -14.67
CA LEU A 728 -30.90 -2.25 -15.26
C LEU A 728 -31.62 -3.10 -14.23
N ASN A 729 -31.05 -3.22 -13.03
CA ASN A 729 -31.60 -3.99 -11.92
C ASN A 729 -32.94 -3.45 -11.39
N ARG A 730 -33.34 -2.22 -11.77
CA ARG A 730 -34.68 -1.68 -11.48
C ARG A 730 -35.76 -2.22 -12.41
N PHE A 731 -35.36 -2.71 -13.59
CA PHE A 731 -36.28 -3.20 -14.62
C PHE A 731 -36.21 -4.71 -14.80
N SER A 732 -35.04 -5.33 -14.60
CA SER A 732 -34.81 -6.77 -14.73
C SER A 732 -34.03 -7.30 -13.52
N SER A 733 -34.44 -8.43 -12.94
CA SER A 733 -33.67 -9.07 -11.87
C SER A 733 -32.27 -9.47 -12.37
N PRO A 734 -31.19 -9.30 -11.58
CA PRO A 734 -29.86 -9.78 -11.93
C PRO A 734 -29.70 -11.29 -11.83
N TYR A 735 -30.54 -11.94 -11.03
CA TYR A 735 -30.49 -13.38 -10.80
C TYR A 735 -31.87 -14.01 -10.91
N GLU A 736 -31.89 -15.22 -11.47
CA GLU A 736 -33.01 -16.14 -11.45
C GLU A 736 -32.75 -17.18 -10.35
N GLN A 737 -33.74 -17.42 -9.49
CA GLN A 737 -33.62 -18.39 -8.40
C GLN A 737 -33.97 -19.78 -8.94
N ARG A 738 -32.99 -20.68 -8.93
CA ARG A 738 -33.15 -22.09 -9.30
C ARG A 738 -33.29 -22.97 -8.05
N PRO A 739 -34.08 -24.05 -8.09
CA PRO A 739 -34.28 -24.93 -6.93
C PRO A 739 -32.96 -25.53 -6.43
N ALA A 740 -32.85 -25.74 -5.11
CA ALA A 740 -31.69 -26.36 -4.49
C ALA A 740 -31.38 -27.76 -5.06
N ALA A 741 -32.40 -28.51 -5.51
CA ALA A 741 -32.22 -29.82 -6.13
C ALA A 741 -31.29 -29.80 -7.36
N GLU A 742 -31.24 -28.67 -8.09
CA GLU A 742 -30.39 -28.49 -9.27
C GLU A 742 -28.95 -28.07 -8.92
N PHE A 743 -28.62 -27.91 -7.63
CA PHE A 743 -27.33 -27.38 -7.17
C PHE A 743 -26.14 -28.14 -7.75
N MET A 744 -26.13 -29.47 -7.63
CA MET A 744 -24.99 -30.28 -8.06
C MET A 744 -24.80 -30.21 -9.58
N GLN A 745 -25.90 -30.24 -10.34
CA GLN A 745 -25.86 -30.13 -11.80
C GLN A 745 -25.36 -28.75 -12.24
N LEU A 746 -25.93 -27.68 -11.69
CA LEU A 746 -25.55 -26.31 -12.03
C LEU A 746 -24.10 -26.02 -11.62
N LEU A 747 -23.61 -26.62 -10.52
CA LEU A 747 -22.23 -26.48 -10.10
C LEU A 747 -21.26 -27.24 -11.01
N ASP A 748 -21.66 -28.38 -11.57
CA ASP A 748 -20.88 -29.11 -12.58
C ASP A 748 -20.80 -28.34 -13.90
N GLU A 749 -21.94 -27.78 -14.35
CA GLU A 749 -22.03 -26.98 -15.58
C GLU A 749 -21.37 -25.60 -15.46
N ALA A 750 -21.12 -25.13 -14.24
CA ALA A 750 -20.51 -23.82 -14.02
C ALA A 750 -19.09 -23.77 -14.61
N PRO A 751 -18.75 -22.75 -15.41
CA PRO A 751 -17.41 -22.63 -15.99
C PRO A 751 -16.35 -22.44 -14.90
N GLU A 752 -15.19 -23.06 -15.10
CA GLU A 752 -14.05 -22.89 -14.20
C GLU A 752 -13.68 -21.41 -14.04
N GLY A 753 -13.33 -21.01 -12.82
CA GLY A 753 -12.96 -19.64 -12.50
C GLY A 753 -14.13 -18.68 -12.29
N THR A 754 -15.37 -19.12 -12.51
CA THR A 754 -16.56 -18.32 -12.19
C THR A 754 -16.96 -18.43 -10.70
N ARG A 755 -17.90 -17.60 -10.28
CA ARG A 755 -18.49 -17.65 -8.94
C ARG A 755 -19.87 -18.27 -8.99
N PHE A 756 -20.03 -19.36 -8.25
CA PHE A 756 -21.30 -20.04 -8.10
C PHE A 756 -22.02 -19.50 -6.87
N GLN A 757 -23.17 -18.86 -7.06
CA GLN A 757 -23.90 -18.19 -5.99
C GLN A 757 -25.12 -19.02 -5.55
N PHE A 758 -25.35 -19.10 -4.25
CA PHE A 758 -26.50 -19.80 -3.68
C PHE A 758 -26.88 -19.20 -2.33
N ARG A 759 -28.10 -19.45 -1.90
CA ARG A 759 -28.66 -18.99 -0.64
C ARG A 759 -28.72 -20.15 0.34
N VAL A 760 -28.31 -19.89 1.58
CA VAL A 760 -28.38 -20.81 2.70
C VAL A 760 -29.19 -20.18 3.83
N GLU A 761 -29.97 -20.99 4.54
CA GLU A 761 -30.78 -20.57 5.68
C GLU A 761 -30.64 -21.60 6.81
N GLY A 762 -30.52 -21.14 8.06
CA GLY A 762 -30.41 -22.04 9.21
C GLY A 762 -30.34 -21.27 10.53
N MET A 763 -30.34 -22.03 11.63
CA MET A 763 -30.06 -21.46 12.95
C MET A 763 -28.56 -21.41 13.18
N ASP A 764 -28.05 -20.24 13.52
CA ASP A 764 -26.64 -20.08 13.88
C ASP A 764 -26.34 -20.60 15.29
N LEU A 765 -25.05 -20.58 15.68
CA LEU A 765 -24.58 -20.98 17.01
C LEU A 765 -25.22 -20.20 18.18
N MET A 766 -25.83 -19.05 17.93
CA MET A 766 -26.51 -18.22 18.94
C MET A 766 -28.01 -18.53 19.02
N GLY A 767 -28.53 -19.35 18.11
CA GLY A 767 -29.93 -19.75 18.04
C GLY A 767 -30.80 -18.81 17.20
N ASP A 768 -30.20 -17.87 16.47
CA ASP A 768 -30.91 -16.95 15.59
C ASP A 768 -31.11 -17.56 14.20
N GLU A 769 -32.27 -17.32 13.58
CA GLU A 769 -32.50 -17.71 12.18
C GLU A 769 -31.78 -16.74 11.24
N VAL A 770 -30.82 -17.25 10.47
CA VAL A 770 -30.02 -16.45 9.55
C VAL A 770 -30.15 -16.97 8.11
N ALA A 771 -30.42 -16.04 7.19
CA ALA A 771 -30.35 -16.28 5.76
C ALA A 771 -29.14 -15.56 5.16
N LYS A 772 -28.28 -16.29 4.43
CA LYS A 772 -27.06 -15.74 3.81
C LYS A 772 -26.96 -16.11 2.34
N THR A 773 -26.41 -15.21 1.54
CA THR A 773 -25.98 -15.53 0.17
C THR A 773 -24.49 -15.79 0.15
N VAL A 774 -24.10 -16.95 -0.39
CA VAL A 774 -22.72 -17.43 -0.45
C VAL A 774 -22.28 -17.60 -1.89
N ASN A 775 -21.02 -17.24 -2.16
CA ASN A 775 -20.37 -17.49 -3.44
C ASN A 775 -19.27 -18.53 -3.27
N LEU A 776 -19.37 -19.66 -3.95
CA LEU A 776 -18.27 -20.60 -4.12
C LEU A 776 -17.40 -20.22 -5.31
N ARG A 777 -16.09 -20.44 -5.16
CA ARG A 777 -15.17 -20.37 -6.30
C ARG A 777 -15.24 -21.69 -7.06
N VAL A 778 -15.52 -21.62 -8.35
CA VAL A 778 -15.57 -22.82 -9.21
C VAL A 778 -14.14 -23.19 -9.59
N GLY A 779 -13.61 -24.22 -8.93
CA GLY A 779 -12.30 -24.81 -9.24
C GLY A 779 -12.37 -25.82 -10.39
N PRO A 780 -11.22 -26.36 -10.84
CA PRO A 780 -11.19 -27.49 -11.76
C PRO A 780 -11.74 -28.76 -11.10
N GLY A 781 -12.16 -29.74 -11.90
CA GLY A 781 -12.71 -31.01 -11.41
C GLY A 781 -14.23 -31.02 -11.25
N PRO A 782 -14.84 -32.14 -10.81
CA PRO A 782 -16.28 -32.30 -10.62
C PRO A 782 -16.81 -31.56 -9.37
N ALA A 783 -18.12 -31.29 -9.32
CA ALA A 783 -18.80 -30.51 -8.28
C ALA A 783 -18.48 -30.98 -6.86
N ALA A 784 -18.36 -32.28 -6.62
CA ALA A 784 -18.01 -32.82 -5.30
C ALA A 784 -16.57 -32.46 -4.86
N GLU A 785 -15.62 -32.44 -5.80
CA GLU A 785 -14.24 -32.00 -5.54
C GLU A 785 -14.20 -30.49 -5.34
N ARG A 786 -14.91 -29.72 -6.20
CA ARG A 786 -15.07 -28.26 -6.05
C ARG A 786 -15.63 -27.87 -4.68
N LEU A 787 -16.62 -28.62 -4.17
CA LEU A 787 -17.19 -28.41 -2.83
C LEU A 787 -16.15 -28.67 -1.74
N ARG A 788 -15.43 -29.81 -1.84
CA ARG A 788 -14.36 -30.16 -0.88
C ARG A 788 -13.23 -29.14 -0.85
N ASP A 789 -12.81 -28.62 -2.00
CA ASP A 789 -11.77 -27.59 -2.10
C ASP A 789 -12.19 -26.28 -1.41
N ASN A 790 -13.48 -25.95 -1.48
CA ASN A 790 -14.04 -24.81 -0.74
C ASN A 790 -14.30 -25.15 0.75
N GLY A 791 -14.04 -26.39 1.17
CA GLY A 791 -14.27 -26.89 2.53
C GLY A 791 -15.74 -27.10 2.89
N LEU A 792 -16.60 -27.23 1.87
CA LEU A 792 -18.04 -27.45 2.01
C LEU A 792 -18.38 -28.91 1.71
N MET A 793 -19.23 -29.50 2.55
CA MET A 793 -19.84 -30.80 2.29
C MET A 793 -21.34 -30.62 2.30
N LEU A 794 -22.02 -31.09 1.25
CA LEU A 794 -23.48 -31.04 1.16
C LEU A 794 -24.02 -32.46 1.27
N THR A 795 -25.05 -32.63 2.10
CA THR A 795 -25.72 -33.90 2.34
C THR A 795 -27.18 -33.77 1.89
N PRO A 796 -27.64 -34.57 0.92
CA PRO A 796 -29.04 -34.59 0.53
C PRO A 796 -29.89 -35.21 1.64
N LEU A 797 -31.00 -34.57 2.00
CA LEU A 797 -31.98 -35.03 2.98
C LEU A 797 -33.39 -34.94 2.36
N GLY A 798 -33.75 -35.95 1.57
CA GLY A 798 -34.96 -35.90 0.73
C GLY A 798 -34.80 -34.88 -0.41
N ASP A 799 -35.75 -33.96 -0.55
CA ASP A 799 -35.70 -32.87 -1.54
C ASP A 799 -34.85 -31.66 -1.10
N ARG A 800 -34.28 -31.71 0.10
CA ARG A 800 -33.48 -30.63 0.69
C ARG A 800 -31.99 -30.94 0.62
N LEU A 801 -31.19 -29.89 0.46
CA LEU A 801 -29.73 -29.99 0.53
C LEU A 801 -29.26 -29.31 1.82
N THR A 802 -28.65 -30.09 2.70
CA THR A 802 -28.18 -29.60 4.00
C THR A 802 -26.65 -29.54 4.02
N VAL A 803 -26.12 -28.56 4.73
CA VAL A 803 -24.69 -28.39 4.94
C VAL A 803 -24.22 -29.38 6.01
N GLY A 804 -23.30 -30.27 5.63
CA GLY A 804 -22.62 -31.19 6.53
C GLY A 804 -21.44 -30.54 7.27
N PRO A 805 -20.47 -31.34 7.75
CA PRO A 805 -19.28 -30.80 8.41
C PRO A 805 -18.51 -29.83 7.50
N VAL A 806 -18.20 -28.64 8.02
CA VAL A 806 -17.42 -27.61 7.33
C VAL A 806 -15.97 -27.70 7.80
N THR A 807 -15.02 -27.74 6.87
CA THR A 807 -13.60 -27.83 7.19
C THR A 807 -13.11 -26.56 7.91
N PHE A 808 -12.45 -26.71 9.06
CA PHE A 808 -11.93 -25.57 9.84
C PHE A 808 -10.93 -24.74 9.02
N GLY A 809 -11.04 -23.41 9.09
CA GLY A 809 -10.16 -22.47 8.37
C GLY A 809 -10.40 -22.38 6.85
N SER A 810 -11.32 -23.18 6.30
CA SER A 810 -11.67 -23.19 4.87
C SER A 810 -12.40 -21.92 4.44
N TYR A 811 -12.51 -21.73 3.12
CA TYR A 811 -13.27 -20.62 2.56
C TYR A 811 -14.74 -20.63 3.01
N ALA A 812 -15.41 -21.79 3.02
CA ALA A 812 -16.78 -21.93 3.54
C ALA A 812 -16.90 -21.51 5.02
N ALA A 813 -15.93 -21.88 5.86
CA ALA A 813 -15.89 -21.46 7.26
C ALA A 813 -15.70 -19.94 7.41
N ARG A 814 -14.85 -19.31 6.57
CA ARG A 814 -14.65 -17.85 6.57
C ARG A 814 -15.88 -17.07 6.09
N MET A 815 -16.70 -17.69 5.24
CA MET A 815 -18.01 -17.14 4.82
C MET A 815 -19.11 -17.33 5.88
N GLY A 816 -18.79 -17.94 7.03
CA GLY A 816 -19.73 -18.15 8.12
C GLY A 816 -20.84 -19.15 7.78
N ILE A 817 -20.51 -20.15 6.95
CA ILE A 817 -21.37 -21.32 6.74
C ILE A 817 -21.18 -22.27 7.92
N GLU A 818 -22.29 -22.70 8.51
CA GLU A 818 -22.30 -23.61 9.65
C GLU A 818 -22.95 -24.96 9.29
N PRO A 819 -22.50 -26.07 9.91
CA PRO A 819 -23.17 -27.35 9.78
C PRO A 819 -24.63 -27.26 10.19
N GLY A 820 -25.54 -27.82 9.39
CA GLY A 820 -26.98 -27.79 9.63
C GLY A 820 -27.75 -26.74 8.83
N PHE A 821 -27.06 -25.79 8.16
CA PHE A 821 -27.74 -24.85 7.25
C PHE A 821 -28.36 -25.58 6.05
N GLU A 822 -29.50 -25.12 5.59
CA GLU A 822 -30.21 -25.61 4.40
C GLU A 822 -29.91 -24.73 3.20
N VAL A 823 -29.53 -25.32 2.07
CA VAL A 823 -29.43 -24.63 0.79
C VAL A 823 -30.84 -24.46 0.24
N THR A 824 -31.30 -23.22 0.10
CA THR A 824 -32.68 -22.92 -0.31
C THR A 824 -32.81 -22.61 -1.79
N ALA A 825 -31.80 -21.96 -2.40
CA ALA A 825 -31.83 -21.61 -3.82
C ALA A 825 -30.42 -21.48 -4.41
N VAL A 826 -30.28 -21.76 -5.71
CA VAL A 826 -29.11 -21.42 -6.52
C VAL A 826 -29.41 -20.15 -7.30
N LEU A 827 -28.51 -19.18 -7.29
CA LEU A 827 -28.67 -17.90 -7.98
C LEU A 827 -27.95 -17.95 -9.32
N GLN A 828 -28.69 -18.19 -10.40
CA GLN A 828 -28.15 -18.15 -11.76
C GLN A 828 -28.29 -16.74 -12.34
N ARG A 829 -27.31 -16.27 -13.11
CA ARG A 829 -27.37 -14.94 -13.73
C ARG A 829 -28.48 -14.91 -14.78
N ALA A 830 -29.43 -13.99 -14.64
CA ALA A 830 -30.55 -13.85 -15.57
C ALA A 830 -30.13 -13.12 -16.86
N ASP A 831 -30.85 -13.36 -17.96
CA ASP A 831 -30.68 -12.60 -19.20
C ASP A 831 -31.17 -11.15 -19.02
N GLN A 832 -30.22 -10.22 -18.90
CA GLN A 832 -30.50 -8.79 -18.74
C GLN A 832 -30.30 -8.01 -20.05
N PRO A 833 -31.02 -6.89 -20.24
CA PRO A 833 -30.73 -5.95 -21.32
C PRO A 833 -29.27 -5.48 -21.27
N SER A 834 -28.70 -5.19 -22.43
CA SER A 834 -27.29 -4.82 -22.52
C SER A 834 -26.94 -3.59 -21.68
N HIS A 835 -25.84 -3.70 -20.92
CA HIS A 835 -25.21 -2.59 -20.17
C HIS A 835 -24.88 -1.37 -21.05
N LEU A 836 -24.85 -1.53 -22.38
CA LEU A 836 -24.59 -0.46 -23.34
C LEU A 836 -25.64 0.67 -23.32
N TRP A 837 -26.89 0.39 -22.96
CA TRP A 837 -27.95 1.39 -22.94
C TRP A 837 -27.70 2.53 -21.93
N PRO A 838 -27.58 2.25 -20.61
CA PRO A 838 -27.32 3.30 -19.63
C PRO A 838 -25.96 3.99 -19.87
N THR A 839 -24.93 3.25 -20.31
CA THR A 839 -23.63 3.85 -20.63
C THR A 839 -23.70 4.79 -21.84
N GLY A 840 -24.43 4.40 -22.89
CA GLY A 840 -24.59 5.21 -24.10
C GLY A 840 -25.29 6.54 -23.81
N LEU A 841 -26.35 6.50 -23.01
CA LEU A 841 -27.04 7.71 -22.55
C LEU A 841 -26.12 8.62 -21.72
N ALA A 842 -25.30 8.04 -20.84
CA ALA A 842 -24.34 8.79 -20.03
C ALA A 842 -23.27 9.49 -20.89
N LEU A 843 -22.77 8.82 -21.93
CA LEU A 843 -21.81 9.39 -22.88
C LEU A 843 -22.43 10.52 -23.72
N LEU A 844 -23.68 10.34 -24.18
CA LEU A 844 -24.42 11.40 -24.89
C LEU A 844 -24.67 12.61 -23.99
N ALA A 845 -25.04 12.40 -22.73
CA ALA A 845 -25.20 13.46 -21.75
C ALA A 845 -23.88 14.21 -21.49
N THR A 846 -22.76 13.48 -21.42
CA THR A 846 -21.41 14.07 -21.29
C THR A 846 -21.11 14.98 -22.48
N ALA A 847 -21.36 14.51 -23.70
CA ALA A 847 -21.18 15.31 -24.92
C ALA A 847 -22.09 16.55 -24.94
N GLY A 848 -23.32 16.42 -24.44
CA GLY A 848 -24.27 17.53 -24.28
C GLY A 848 -23.74 18.62 -23.33
N ILE A 849 -23.23 18.23 -22.15
CA ILE A 849 -22.61 19.16 -21.20
C ILE A 849 -21.37 19.82 -21.82
N ALA A 850 -20.52 19.05 -22.50
CA ALA A 850 -19.34 19.57 -23.19
C ALA A 850 -19.74 20.63 -24.23
N ALA A 851 -20.75 20.35 -25.07
CA ALA A 851 -21.24 21.26 -26.09
C ALA A 851 -21.80 22.57 -25.50
N LEU A 852 -22.57 22.48 -24.40
CA LEU A 852 -23.06 23.66 -23.68
C LEU A 852 -21.90 24.51 -23.14
N GLN A 853 -20.87 23.87 -22.57
CA GLN A 853 -19.70 24.57 -22.06
C GLN A 853 -18.82 25.17 -23.16
N TRP A 854 -18.65 24.49 -24.30
CA TRP A 854 -17.92 25.04 -25.46
C TRP A 854 -18.61 26.28 -26.01
N ARG A 855 -19.92 26.23 -26.24
CA ARG A 855 -20.71 27.40 -26.70
C ARG A 855 -20.57 28.60 -25.76
N ARG A 856 -20.50 28.36 -24.44
CA ARG A 856 -20.26 29.42 -23.45
C ARG A 856 -18.83 29.95 -23.51
N ARG A 857 -17.84 29.07 -23.65
CA ARG A 857 -16.43 29.46 -23.82
C ARG A 857 -16.22 30.37 -25.02
N GLU A 858 -16.85 30.06 -26.14
CA GLU A 858 -16.76 30.86 -27.37
C GLU A 858 -17.40 32.24 -27.17
N ARG A 859 -18.56 32.32 -26.50
CA ARG A 859 -19.21 33.58 -26.16
C ARG A 859 -18.37 34.45 -25.22
N GLU A 860 -17.76 33.84 -24.21
CA GLU A 860 -16.90 34.54 -23.24
C GLU A 860 -15.54 34.92 -23.84
N GLY A 861 -14.98 34.09 -24.72
CA GLY A 861 -13.74 34.36 -25.45
C GLY A 861 -13.88 35.39 -26.59
N ALA A 862 -15.12 35.69 -27.01
CA ALA A 862 -15.43 36.76 -27.96
C ALA A 862 -15.63 38.14 -27.30
N ALA A 863 -15.59 38.22 -25.96
CA ALA A 863 -15.55 39.50 -25.26
C ALA A 863 -14.10 40.03 -25.25
N PRO A 864 -13.85 41.28 -25.67
CA PRO A 864 -12.52 41.87 -25.58
C PRO A 864 -12.09 41.91 -24.11
N LEU A 865 -10.87 41.45 -23.83
CA LEU A 865 -10.26 41.58 -22.51
C LEU A 865 -10.29 43.07 -22.11
N PRO A 866 -10.86 43.45 -20.95
CA PRO A 866 -10.75 44.82 -20.47
C PRO A 866 -9.27 45.15 -20.24
N ALA A 867 -8.86 46.31 -20.77
CA ALA A 867 -7.49 46.80 -20.87
C ALA A 867 -6.76 46.93 -19.53
#